data_AF-A0A2W2CEX2-F1
#
_entry.id   AF-A0A2W2CEX2-F1
#
_cell.length_a   1.000
_cell.length_b   1.000
_cell.length_c   1.000
_cell.angle_alpha   90.00
_cell.angle_beta   90.00
_cell.angle_gamma   90.00
#
_symmetry.space_group_name_H-M   'P 1'
#
loop_
_entity.id
_entity.type
_entity.pdbx_description
1 polymer ?
#
loop_
_entity_poly.entity_id
_entity_poly.type
_entity_poly.pdbx_seq_one_letter_code
_entity_poly.pdbx_strand_id
1 'polypeptide(L)'
;MSTDARTPRRRALAALAAVAALAATALTAAPDPVATAVTTGNGALVYSPAAGTSFDPEGNRPVGTTYPKVITLKHNGAANGTQLVTFDQLVLVGGVQVYPIHRSTDGGTSWSKIADVAPSTTFPTLTRTAQPFLYELPQQVGSLPAGTILLTGMIMPADRSSSRLIVYKSQDAGVTWTYLSTIDTGGPAVYDPSPTSTTTTVWEPALAVDGQGGLVAYFSDERQKPNGVLQAVSYRRSTDGGLTWGPLVNVSAPAGTNDRPGMITVTKLPDGRYLATFEVVNRPSLSQNTAPVYYKISPDGLSWSPESSIGTPVRLADGRGIGSSPFVKWVPGGGPKGMVIVSSKWSLDAGGNINTGQNFYVNYNLGEGPWERLPYAVTYDSTDTQGGAFSGFAQGFDTSVDGRTLVHASNVENPSTTYNDVRVGTIPLDAQQYEAERAARADASLVTHHDASNGQKVGNINNAGSSVTFTVRAPAAGSYRLNVRYANGMGATSTHSVSVNGGSATTISYPPTVDWGRYLWAQHTVNLNAGVNTISFTKATSFAELDVLHVYRTSAPLDPQFRVVNRTSGKFLEILSALTTDGAGAGQWGDTNHATQVWNLRTVTGGIQLANNNSGKLLEIPGAALGDGVQAVQWGPTGHATQTWVPTLLSGGWWRLANANSGKSLEIAGSSTADGAVAQQQTSGSCQCQQWRLTREGIQ
;
A
#
# COMPACT_ATOMS: atom_id res chain seq x y z
N MET A 1 76.15 21.14 1.54
CA MET A 1 76.96 20.81 2.74
C MET A 1 76.08 21.19 3.94
N SER A 2 75.71 20.26 4.83
CA SER A 2 76.56 19.65 5.89
C SER A 2 76.86 20.70 6.98
N THR A 3 76.59 20.52 8.28
CA THR A 3 75.99 19.40 9.07
C THR A 3 75.49 20.01 10.41
N ASP A 4 74.42 19.54 11.06
CA ASP A 4 74.37 18.44 12.07
C ASP A 4 75.36 18.63 13.25
N ALA A 5 75.04 18.53 14.56
CA ALA A 5 73.75 18.48 15.30
C ALA A 5 74.01 18.50 16.85
N ARG A 6 72.95 18.21 17.63
CA ARG A 6 72.90 17.56 18.98
C ARG A 6 72.69 18.44 20.23
N THR A 7 71.71 17.99 21.00
CA THR A 7 71.27 18.43 22.34
C THR A 7 72.10 17.78 23.46
N PRO A 8 71.89 18.17 24.74
CA PRO A 8 71.22 17.20 25.62
C PRO A 8 70.23 17.74 26.68
N ARG A 9 69.08 17.06 26.75
CA ARG A 9 68.20 16.75 27.91
C ARG A 9 68.71 17.16 29.31
N ARG A 10 67.91 17.80 30.20
CA ARG A 10 66.82 17.26 31.10
C ARG A 10 66.31 18.42 32.02
N ARG A 11 65.23 18.40 32.84
CA ARG A 11 64.11 17.48 33.23
C ARG A 11 62.98 18.30 33.93
N ALA A 12 61.72 17.83 33.92
CA ALA A 12 60.54 18.29 34.71
C ALA A 12 59.99 19.71 34.40
N LEU A 13 58.71 19.94 34.04
CA LEU A 13 57.38 19.56 34.59
C LEU A 13 56.94 20.45 35.78
N ALA A 14 55.75 21.07 35.81
CA ALA A 14 54.69 21.12 34.79
C ALA A 14 53.71 22.29 35.01
N ALA A 15 53.21 22.90 33.92
CA ALA A 15 51.88 23.50 33.76
C ALA A 15 51.74 24.04 32.32
N LEU A 16 50.77 23.55 31.53
CA LEU A 16 50.42 24.15 30.24
C LEU A 16 48.90 24.05 30.02
N ALA A 17 48.25 25.19 29.76
CA ALA A 17 46.89 25.21 29.28
C ALA A 17 46.90 24.92 27.77
N ALA A 18 46.17 23.88 27.34
CA ALA A 18 46.04 23.53 25.93
C ALA A 18 44.73 24.10 25.37
N VAL A 19 44.81 24.87 24.28
CA VAL A 19 43.63 25.32 23.53
C VAL A 19 43.04 24.13 22.78
N ALA A 20 41.85 23.68 23.18
CA ALA A 20 41.12 22.64 22.46
C ALA A 20 40.44 23.25 21.22
N ALA A 21 40.91 22.89 20.04
CA ALA A 21 40.23 23.24 18.79
C ALA A 21 38.95 22.40 18.64
N LEU A 22 37.80 23.04 18.47
CA LEU A 22 36.55 22.35 18.12
C LEU A 22 36.62 21.85 16.67
N ALA A 23 37.09 20.62 16.49
CA ALA A 23 36.78 19.85 15.31
C ALA A 23 35.30 19.48 15.33
N ALA A 24 34.47 20.24 14.62
CA ALA A 24 33.06 19.94 14.43
C ALA A 24 32.91 18.72 13.51
N THR A 25 33.09 17.52 14.06
CA THR A 25 32.73 16.28 13.37
C THR A 25 31.22 16.26 13.19
N ALA A 26 30.76 16.62 11.99
CA ALA A 26 29.42 16.33 11.55
C ALA A 26 29.24 14.80 11.58
N LEU A 27 28.55 14.30 12.60
CA LEU A 27 27.99 12.95 12.55
C LEU A 27 26.93 12.98 11.44
N THR A 28 27.34 12.60 10.23
CA THR A 28 26.41 12.03 9.27
C THR A 28 25.78 10.83 9.96
N ALA A 29 24.51 10.95 10.36
CA ALA A 29 23.74 9.80 10.79
C ALA A 29 23.89 8.73 9.71
N ALA A 30 24.20 7.49 10.11
CA ALA A 30 24.17 6.39 9.17
C ALA A 30 22.75 6.34 8.58
N PRO A 31 22.60 6.23 7.24
CA PRO A 31 21.26 6.15 6.65
C PRO A 31 20.54 4.94 7.25
N ASP A 32 19.28 5.12 7.65
CA ASP A 32 18.47 4.07 8.25
C ASP A 32 18.52 2.80 7.35
N PRO A 33 18.74 1.61 7.92
CA PRO A 33 18.89 0.40 7.13
C PRO A 33 17.61 0.13 6.33
N VAL A 34 17.72 0.19 5.00
CA VAL A 34 16.59 0.00 4.08
C VAL A 34 15.83 -1.28 4.43
N ALA A 35 14.57 -1.11 4.87
CA ALA A 35 13.76 -2.20 5.40
C ALA A 35 13.55 -3.29 4.35
N THR A 36 14.18 -4.45 4.56
CA THR A 36 14.00 -5.63 3.72
C THR A 36 12.59 -6.17 3.86
N ALA A 37 11.95 -6.44 2.72
CA ALA A 37 10.64 -7.07 2.67
C ALA A 37 10.61 -8.39 3.46
N VAL A 38 9.77 -8.48 4.49
CA VAL A 38 9.52 -9.67 5.31
C VAL A 38 8.27 -10.35 4.75
N THR A 39 8.46 -11.16 3.71
CA THR A 39 7.35 -11.85 3.03
C THR A 39 7.36 -13.36 3.22
N THR A 40 8.49 -13.96 3.63
CA THR A 40 8.64 -15.42 3.67
C THR A 40 7.59 -16.07 4.59
N GLY A 41 6.74 -16.93 4.02
CA GLY A 41 5.58 -17.49 4.72
C GLY A 41 4.38 -16.55 4.61
N ASN A 42 3.74 -16.21 5.74
CA ASN A 42 2.59 -15.31 5.81
C ASN A 42 2.85 -14.11 6.73
N GLY A 43 4.02 -13.49 6.59
CA GLY A 43 4.52 -12.48 7.52
C GLY A 43 4.92 -13.03 8.90
N ALA A 44 5.54 -12.17 9.70
CA ALA A 44 5.90 -12.42 11.08
C ALA A 44 4.65 -12.50 11.98
N LEU A 45 4.69 -13.38 12.98
CA LEU A 45 3.68 -13.46 14.03
C LEU A 45 3.91 -12.33 15.05
N VAL A 46 2.88 -11.51 15.30
CA VAL A 46 2.89 -10.47 16.34
C VAL A 46 2.30 -11.00 17.65
N TYR A 47 1.16 -11.68 17.55
CA TYR A 47 0.42 -12.21 18.68
C TYR A 47 -0.45 -13.40 18.27
N SER A 48 -0.60 -14.38 19.16
CA SER A 48 -1.53 -15.50 19.02
C SER A 48 -2.27 -15.71 20.35
N PRO A 49 -3.61 -15.58 20.38
CA PRO A 49 -4.39 -15.86 21.59
C PRO A 49 -4.46 -17.37 21.84
N ALA A 50 -4.22 -17.80 23.07
CA ALA A 50 -4.30 -19.20 23.45
C ALA A 50 -5.76 -19.71 23.40
N ALA A 51 -5.96 -20.95 22.99
CA ALA A 51 -7.30 -21.54 22.85
C ALA A 51 -8.11 -21.41 24.16
N GLY A 52 -9.36 -20.96 24.04
CA GLY A 52 -10.25 -20.75 25.20
C GLY A 52 -10.05 -19.44 25.98
N THR A 53 -9.05 -18.60 25.66
CA THR A 53 -8.85 -17.32 26.38
C THR A 53 -9.59 -16.12 25.80
N SER A 54 -10.10 -16.23 24.57
CA SER A 54 -10.81 -15.13 23.90
C SER A 54 -12.29 -15.10 24.26
N PHE A 55 -12.86 -13.90 24.37
CA PHE A 55 -14.31 -13.68 24.47
C PHE A 55 -14.86 -13.00 23.20
N ASP A 56 -16.19 -12.94 23.10
CA ASP A 56 -16.90 -12.18 22.07
C ASP A 56 -17.83 -11.16 22.77
N PRO A 57 -17.70 -9.84 22.53
CA PRO A 57 -18.61 -8.85 23.10
C PRO A 57 -20.03 -8.92 22.50
N GLU A 58 -20.22 -9.54 21.34
CA GLU A 58 -21.51 -9.73 20.64
C GLU A 58 -22.27 -10.97 21.12
N GLY A 59 -21.63 -11.84 21.92
CA GLY A 59 -22.19 -13.13 22.32
C GLY A 59 -22.17 -14.20 21.22
N ASN A 60 -21.51 -13.92 20.09
CA ASN A 60 -21.23 -14.89 19.04
C ASN A 60 -19.99 -15.75 19.42
N ARG A 61 -19.41 -16.46 18.45
CA ARG A 61 -18.20 -17.27 18.64
C ARG A 61 -16.97 -16.37 18.82
N PRO A 62 -16.21 -16.48 19.92
CA PRO A 62 -14.95 -15.75 20.07
C PRO A 62 -13.96 -16.02 18.95
N VAL A 63 -13.39 -14.94 18.38
CA VAL A 63 -12.53 -14.98 17.19
C VAL A 63 -11.07 -14.64 17.44
N GLY A 64 -10.66 -14.43 18.70
CA GLY A 64 -9.27 -14.11 19.04
C GLY A 64 -8.91 -12.65 18.84
N THR A 65 -8.67 -12.23 17.59
CA THR A 65 -8.24 -10.85 17.30
C THR A 65 -8.88 -10.27 16.04
N THR A 66 -9.06 -8.95 16.07
CA THR A 66 -9.63 -8.14 14.98
C THR A 66 -9.00 -6.75 14.95
N TYR A 67 -9.34 -5.95 13.93
CA TYR A 67 -9.06 -4.52 13.87
C TYR A 67 -7.57 -4.07 13.89
N PRO A 68 -6.59 -4.85 13.38
CA PRO A 68 -5.18 -4.49 13.46
C PRO A 68 -4.85 -3.16 12.77
N LYS A 69 -3.98 -2.36 13.38
CA LYS A 69 -3.42 -1.12 12.81
C LYS A 69 -1.93 -1.08 13.07
N VAL A 70 -1.17 -0.70 12.04
CA VAL A 70 0.27 -0.49 12.10
C VAL A 70 0.63 0.94 11.70
N ILE A 71 1.60 1.51 12.40
CA ILE A 71 2.32 2.71 11.97
C ILE A 71 3.82 2.43 11.98
N THR A 72 4.57 3.09 11.10
CA THR A 72 6.03 3.18 11.14
C THR A 72 6.40 4.62 11.47
N LEU A 73 7.13 4.84 12.56
CA LEU A 73 7.49 6.18 13.04
C LEU A 73 8.40 6.89 12.03
N LYS A 74 8.09 8.16 11.76
CA LYS A 74 8.75 9.04 10.77
C LYS A 74 9.11 10.40 11.37
N HIS A 75 8.52 10.77 12.50
CA HIS A 75 8.67 12.08 13.15
C HIS A 75 9.20 11.97 14.60
N ASN A 76 9.66 10.78 15.02
CA ASN A 76 10.13 10.48 16.38
C ASN A 76 11.67 10.43 16.50
N GLY A 77 12.39 11.10 15.58
CA GLY A 77 13.84 11.25 15.62
C GLY A 77 14.59 9.92 15.55
N ALA A 78 15.36 9.60 16.59
CA ALA A 78 16.14 8.36 16.67
C ALA A 78 15.30 7.07 16.77
N ALA A 79 13.98 7.18 16.96
CA ALA A 79 13.05 6.05 16.89
C ALA A 79 12.38 5.88 15.51
N ASN A 80 12.75 6.69 14.50
CA ASN A 80 12.25 6.51 13.13
C ASN A 80 12.53 5.08 12.60
N GLY A 81 11.64 4.58 11.75
CA GLY A 81 11.70 3.19 11.25
C GLY A 81 11.19 2.12 12.23
N THR A 82 11.06 2.45 13.52
CA THR A 82 10.31 1.64 14.50
C THR A 82 8.88 1.46 14.02
N GLN A 83 8.37 0.23 14.04
CA GLN A 83 6.96 -0.06 13.76
C GLN A 83 6.21 -0.36 15.05
N LEU A 84 4.99 0.16 15.16
CA LEU A 84 4.07 -0.11 16.27
C LEU A 84 2.76 -0.70 15.73
N VAL A 85 2.28 -1.74 16.39
CA VAL A 85 1.03 -2.45 16.08
C VAL A 85 0.11 -2.44 17.30
N THR A 86 -1.18 -2.19 17.07
CA THR A 86 -2.28 -2.43 18.01
C THR A 86 -3.42 -3.15 17.30
N PHE A 87 -4.33 -3.76 18.06
CA PHE A 87 -5.48 -4.53 17.58
C PHE A 87 -6.49 -4.70 18.72
N ASP A 88 -7.69 -5.16 18.41
CA ASP A 88 -8.62 -5.66 19.44
C ASP A 88 -8.18 -7.07 19.87
N GLN A 89 -7.68 -7.16 21.10
CA GLN A 89 -7.10 -8.39 21.64
C GLN A 89 -8.14 -9.45 22.03
N LEU A 90 -9.38 -9.04 22.32
CA LEU A 90 -10.50 -9.86 22.82
C LEU A 90 -10.14 -10.85 23.95
N VAL A 91 -9.11 -10.54 24.73
CA VAL A 91 -8.65 -11.25 25.93
C VAL A 91 -8.53 -10.23 27.06
N LEU A 92 -8.92 -10.61 28.29
CA LEU A 92 -8.88 -9.71 29.44
C LEU A 92 -7.51 -9.72 30.13
N VAL A 93 -6.99 -8.53 30.43
CA VAL A 93 -5.79 -8.29 31.23
C VAL A 93 -6.22 -7.62 32.52
N GLY A 94 -6.07 -8.29 33.67
CA GLY A 94 -6.53 -7.76 34.96
C GLY A 94 -8.05 -7.56 35.08
N GLY A 95 -8.86 -8.23 34.25
CA GLY A 95 -10.33 -8.12 34.23
C GLY A 95 -10.89 -7.05 33.27
N VAL A 96 -10.03 -6.16 32.75
CA VAL A 96 -10.37 -5.21 31.69
C VAL A 96 -9.84 -5.69 30.35
N GLN A 97 -10.43 -5.21 29.25
CA GLN A 97 -9.82 -5.31 27.93
C GLN A 97 -8.84 -4.14 27.74
N VAL A 98 -7.83 -4.32 26.89
CA VAL A 98 -6.78 -3.32 26.63
C VAL A 98 -6.55 -3.16 25.14
N TYR A 99 -5.85 -2.10 24.75
CA TYR A 99 -5.18 -2.01 23.46
C TYR A 99 -3.70 -2.38 23.64
N PRO A 100 -3.25 -3.58 23.21
CA PRO A 100 -1.86 -3.99 23.39
C PRO A 100 -0.96 -3.39 22.32
N ILE A 101 0.11 -2.70 22.74
CA ILE A 101 1.09 -2.12 21.82
C ILE A 101 2.25 -3.10 21.64
N HIS A 102 2.44 -3.56 20.41
CA HIS A 102 3.58 -4.37 20.00
C HIS A 102 4.53 -3.56 19.12
N ARG A 103 5.84 -3.81 19.23
CA ARG A 103 6.90 -3.08 18.55
C ARG A 103 7.86 -4.01 17.79
N SER A 104 8.23 -3.60 16.58
CA SER A 104 9.40 -4.07 15.83
C SER A 104 10.39 -2.92 15.63
N THR A 105 11.68 -3.24 15.69
CA THR A 105 12.81 -2.33 15.37
C THR A 105 13.74 -2.93 14.30
N ASP A 106 13.27 -3.95 13.56
CA ASP A 106 14.07 -4.81 12.68
C ASP A 106 13.39 -5.05 11.32
N GLY A 107 12.69 -4.04 10.80
CA GLY A 107 12.00 -4.11 9.50
C GLY A 107 10.70 -4.92 9.51
N GLY A 108 10.16 -5.24 10.69
CA GLY A 108 8.98 -6.08 10.87
C GLY A 108 9.28 -7.56 11.06
N THR A 109 10.57 -7.93 11.23
CA THR A 109 11.04 -9.32 11.30
C THR A 109 10.68 -9.99 12.63
N SER A 110 10.78 -9.27 13.74
CA SER A 110 10.38 -9.75 15.07
C SER A 110 9.61 -8.68 15.83
N TRP A 111 8.75 -9.14 16.76
CA TRP A 111 7.80 -8.31 17.47
C TRP A 111 7.80 -8.60 18.96
N SER A 112 7.62 -7.56 19.78
CA SER A 112 7.58 -7.65 21.24
C SER A 112 6.47 -6.75 21.79
N LYS A 113 5.71 -7.20 22.80
CA LYS A 113 4.74 -6.34 23.47
C LYS A 113 5.46 -5.36 24.40
N ILE A 114 5.11 -4.07 24.33
CA ILE A 114 5.76 -3.00 25.10
C ILE A 114 4.82 -2.26 26.06
N ALA A 115 3.51 -2.26 25.80
CA ALA A 115 2.51 -1.64 26.67
C ALA A 115 1.14 -2.31 26.52
N ASP A 116 0.29 -2.16 27.53
CA ASP A 116 -1.15 -2.44 27.49
C ASP A 116 -1.90 -1.15 27.84
N VAL A 117 -2.61 -0.55 26.89
CA VAL A 117 -3.37 0.68 27.14
C VAL A 117 -4.78 0.32 27.61
N ALA A 118 -4.99 0.36 28.93
CA ALA A 118 -6.28 0.12 29.56
C ALA A 118 -7.21 1.35 29.50
N PRO A 119 -8.53 1.16 29.59
CA PRO A 119 -9.49 2.24 29.84
C PRO A 119 -9.08 3.14 31.02
N SER A 120 -9.20 4.46 30.84
CA SER A 120 -8.79 5.44 31.85
C SER A 120 -9.54 5.25 33.18
N THR A 121 -8.83 5.39 34.30
CA THR A 121 -9.42 5.39 35.65
C THR A 121 -10.41 6.53 35.88
N THR A 122 -10.46 7.53 34.99
CA THR A 122 -11.55 8.53 34.88
C THR A 122 -12.92 7.88 34.66
N PHE A 123 -12.97 6.68 34.07
CA PHE A 123 -14.19 5.98 33.67
C PHE A 123 -14.22 4.55 34.23
N PRO A 124 -14.29 4.35 35.56
CA PRO A 124 -14.07 3.04 36.21
C PRO A 124 -15.09 1.96 35.84
N THR A 125 -16.23 2.31 35.22
CA THR A 125 -17.23 1.37 34.71
C THR A 125 -16.98 0.92 33.27
N LEU A 126 -16.14 1.63 32.50
CA LEU A 126 -15.82 1.31 31.11
C LEU A 126 -14.63 0.36 31.07
N THR A 127 -14.91 -0.94 30.95
CA THR A 127 -13.92 -2.03 31.12
C THR A 127 -13.64 -2.80 29.83
N ARG A 128 -14.16 -2.33 28.69
CA ARG A 128 -13.96 -2.91 27.36
C ARG A 128 -13.42 -1.86 26.39
N THR A 129 -12.71 -2.35 25.37
CA THR A 129 -12.06 -1.57 24.30
C THR A 129 -12.53 -2.09 22.94
N ALA A 130 -12.53 -1.25 21.92
CA ALA A 130 -12.85 -1.64 20.55
C ALA A 130 -12.26 -0.67 19.53
N GLN A 131 -12.03 -1.15 18.31
CA GLN A 131 -11.81 -0.36 17.11
C GLN A 131 -10.63 0.64 17.21
N PRO A 132 -9.41 0.20 17.59
CA PRO A 132 -8.27 1.10 17.75
C PRO A 132 -7.79 1.70 16.43
N PHE A 133 -7.20 2.90 16.51
CA PHE A 133 -6.47 3.56 15.44
C PHE A 133 -5.23 4.28 16.00
N LEU A 134 -4.05 4.00 15.41
CA LEU A 134 -2.78 4.65 15.74
C LEU A 134 -2.46 5.77 14.74
N TYR A 135 -1.99 6.91 15.24
CA TYR A 135 -1.62 8.05 14.42
C TYR A 135 -0.43 8.82 15.00
N GLU A 136 0.70 8.85 14.30
CA GLU A 136 1.81 9.74 14.62
C GLU A 136 1.51 11.15 14.06
N LEU A 137 1.66 12.20 14.86
CA LEU A 137 1.50 13.57 14.40
C LEU A 137 2.66 13.96 13.44
N PRO A 138 2.39 14.31 12.16
CA PRO A 138 3.44 14.67 11.21
C PRO A 138 3.98 16.10 11.40
N GLN A 139 3.30 16.90 12.22
CA GLN A 139 3.63 18.28 12.58
C GLN A 139 3.13 18.57 13.99
N GLN A 140 3.52 19.70 14.59
CA GLN A 140 2.93 20.15 15.85
C GLN A 140 1.43 20.45 15.66
N VAL A 141 0.59 20.04 16.60
CA VAL A 141 -0.84 20.38 16.65
C VAL A 141 -1.20 20.89 18.04
N GLY A 142 -1.54 22.17 18.15
CA GLY A 142 -1.72 22.83 19.44
C GLY A 142 -0.46 22.73 20.31
N SER A 143 -0.60 22.13 21.49
CA SER A 143 0.52 21.86 22.41
C SER A 143 1.24 20.52 22.17
N LEU A 144 0.74 19.65 21.28
CA LEU A 144 1.36 18.36 20.99
C LEU A 144 2.44 18.50 19.90
N PRO A 145 3.72 18.17 20.16
CA PRO A 145 4.76 18.22 19.15
C PRO A 145 4.59 17.14 18.08
N ALA A 146 5.23 17.34 16.92
CA ALA A 146 5.40 16.30 15.91
C ALA A 146 6.05 15.05 16.54
N GLY A 147 5.73 13.87 16.02
CA GLY A 147 6.17 12.59 16.58
C GLY A 147 5.41 12.15 17.84
N THR A 148 4.50 12.97 18.39
CA THR A 148 3.51 12.49 19.38
C THR A 148 2.65 11.41 18.74
N ILE A 149 2.53 10.26 19.40
CA ILE A 149 1.73 9.14 18.92
C ILE A 149 0.38 9.20 19.64
N LEU A 150 -0.69 9.24 18.85
CA LEU A 150 -2.06 9.16 19.34
C LEU A 150 -2.62 7.76 19.13
N LEU A 151 -3.37 7.29 20.11
CA LEU A 151 -4.22 6.11 20.03
C LEU A 151 -5.65 6.55 20.29
N THR A 152 -6.53 6.33 19.32
CA THR A 152 -7.97 6.48 19.50
C THR A 152 -8.66 5.13 19.37
N GLY A 153 -9.92 5.05 19.80
CA GLY A 153 -10.76 3.85 19.83
C GLY A 153 -12.02 4.10 20.66
N MET A 154 -12.89 3.11 20.74
CA MET A 154 -14.08 3.13 21.61
C MET A 154 -13.79 2.44 22.95
N ILE A 155 -14.12 3.09 24.07
CA ILE A 155 -14.27 2.42 25.36
C ILE A 155 -15.75 2.30 25.73
N MET A 156 -16.12 1.17 26.33
CA MET A 156 -17.52 0.83 26.65
C MET A 156 -17.60 -0.01 27.94
N PRO A 157 -18.75 -0.04 28.63
CA PRO A 157 -18.95 -0.91 29.78
C PRO A 157 -19.11 -2.37 29.33
N ALA A 158 -18.98 -3.32 30.27
CA ALA A 158 -19.06 -4.75 29.96
C ALA A 158 -20.45 -5.21 29.47
N ASP A 159 -21.51 -4.47 29.78
CA ASP A 159 -22.89 -4.67 29.29
C ASP A 159 -23.18 -3.91 27.98
N ARG A 160 -22.19 -3.22 27.42
CA ARG A 160 -22.28 -2.41 26.18
C ARG A 160 -23.33 -1.29 26.23
N SER A 161 -23.81 -0.89 27.40
CA SER A 161 -24.86 0.13 27.59
C SER A 161 -24.53 1.55 27.11
N SER A 162 -23.27 1.85 26.74
CA SER A 162 -22.87 3.12 26.13
C SER A 162 -21.60 2.97 25.26
N SER A 163 -21.38 3.94 24.37
CA SER A 163 -20.21 4.04 23.49
C SER A 163 -19.47 5.37 23.71
N ARG A 164 -18.15 5.35 23.87
CA ARG A 164 -17.34 6.56 24.07
C ARG A 164 -16.05 6.53 23.26
N LEU A 165 -15.88 7.50 22.37
CA LEU A 165 -14.66 7.64 21.57
C LEU A 165 -13.63 8.47 22.35
N ILE A 166 -12.41 7.94 22.49
CA ILE A 166 -11.35 8.55 23.32
C ILE A 166 -10.07 8.84 22.54
N VAL A 167 -9.16 9.63 23.12
CA VAL A 167 -7.77 9.72 22.68
C VAL A 167 -6.84 9.50 23.87
N TYR A 168 -5.82 8.65 23.66
CA TYR A 168 -4.61 8.58 24.47
C TYR A 168 -3.42 9.13 23.67
N LYS A 169 -2.38 9.59 24.36
CA LYS A 169 -1.10 9.99 23.76
C LYS A 169 0.09 9.28 24.40
N SER A 170 1.10 8.99 23.59
CA SER A 170 2.47 8.65 23.96
C SER A 170 3.43 9.68 23.35
N GLN A 171 4.50 10.01 24.08
CA GLN A 171 5.56 10.92 23.64
C GLN A 171 6.95 10.27 23.74
N ASP A 172 6.99 8.92 23.86
CA ASP A 172 8.15 8.09 24.17
C ASP A 172 8.18 6.80 23.32
N ALA A 173 7.86 6.93 22.03
CA ALA A 173 7.82 5.84 21.05
C ALA A 173 6.89 4.66 21.43
N GLY A 174 5.76 4.97 22.08
CA GLY A 174 4.69 4.01 22.39
C GLY A 174 4.86 3.25 23.72
N VAL A 175 5.76 3.68 24.61
CA VAL A 175 6.07 2.97 25.86
C VAL A 175 5.10 3.36 26.99
N THR A 176 4.87 4.66 27.22
CA THR A 176 3.89 5.14 28.21
C THR A 176 2.76 5.91 27.54
N TRP A 177 1.56 5.76 28.10
CA TRP A 177 0.32 6.27 27.52
C TRP A 177 -0.49 7.04 28.56
N THR A 178 -1.00 8.21 28.18
CA THR A 178 -1.83 9.06 29.02
C THR A 178 -3.14 9.37 28.31
N TYR A 179 -4.25 9.32 29.04
CA TYR A 179 -5.56 9.76 28.52
C TYR A 179 -5.52 11.27 28.23
N LEU A 180 -6.01 11.67 27.07
CA LEU A 180 -6.00 13.05 26.59
C LEU A 180 -7.41 13.66 26.64
N SER A 181 -8.40 13.02 25.98
CA SER A 181 -9.77 13.54 25.88
C SER A 181 -10.79 12.48 25.44
N THR A 182 -12.06 12.85 25.51
CA THR A 182 -13.18 12.17 24.83
C THR A 182 -13.51 12.97 23.58
N ILE A 183 -13.57 12.32 22.42
CA ILE A 183 -13.98 12.92 21.14
C ILE A 183 -15.49 13.12 21.13
N ASP A 184 -16.24 12.06 21.43
CA ASP A 184 -17.69 12.03 21.42
C ASP A 184 -18.25 10.85 22.24
N THR A 185 -19.58 10.80 22.43
CA THR A 185 -20.27 9.74 23.18
C THR A 185 -21.64 9.43 22.57
N GLY A 186 -22.02 8.15 22.56
CA GLY A 186 -23.27 7.64 22.03
C GLY A 186 -23.95 6.65 22.97
N GLY A 187 -25.09 6.13 22.53
CA GLY A 187 -25.87 5.13 23.25
C GLY A 187 -25.24 3.73 23.24
N PRO A 188 -26.03 2.69 23.54
CA PRO A 188 -25.54 1.33 23.64
C PRO A 188 -24.76 0.90 22.41
N ALA A 189 -23.55 0.38 22.63
CA ALA A 189 -22.62 -0.02 21.60
C ALA A 189 -23.06 -1.35 20.97
N VAL A 190 -24.14 -1.36 20.19
CA VAL A 190 -24.81 -2.57 19.67
C VAL A 190 -24.93 -2.50 18.15
N TYR A 191 -24.43 -3.51 17.45
CA TYR A 191 -24.56 -3.59 15.99
C TYR A 191 -25.97 -4.07 15.61
N ASP A 192 -26.81 -3.14 15.18
CA ASP A 192 -28.11 -3.40 14.56
C ASP A 192 -28.18 -2.68 13.20
N PRO A 193 -27.94 -3.39 12.07
CA PRO A 193 -27.99 -2.80 10.74
C PRO A 193 -29.41 -2.61 10.21
N SER A 194 -30.47 -2.98 10.94
CA SER A 194 -31.82 -3.01 10.40
C SER A 194 -32.37 -1.62 10.03
N PRO A 195 -33.27 -1.52 9.02
CA PRO A 195 -33.99 -0.28 8.70
C PRO A 195 -34.82 0.31 9.85
N THR A 196 -35.13 -0.52 10.84
CA THR A 196 -35.90 -0.20 12.06
C THR A 196 -35.01 0.12 13.27
N SER A 197 -33.68 0.13 13.09
CA SER A 197 -32.72 0.34 14.18
C SER A 197 -32.99 1.62 14.95
N THR A 198 -32.88 1.54 16.27
CA THR A 198 -32.97 2.66 17.21
C THR A 198 -31.64 2.97 17.91
N THR A 199 -30.56 2.28 17.51
CA THR A 199 -29.24 2.44 18.10
C THR A 199 -28.66 3.83 17.82
N THR A 200 -27.87 4.33 18.76
CA THR A 200 -27.34 5.70 18.78
C THR A 200 -25.84 5.70 19.05
N THR A 201 -25.16 4.67 18.56
CA THR A 201 -23.74 4.41 18.78
C THR A 201 -22.85 5.41 18.05
N VAL A 202 -21.65 5.60 18.58
CA VAL A 202 -20.50 6.17 17.86
C VAL A 202 -19.39 5.12 17.76
N TRP A 203 -18.88 4.86 16.56
CA TRP A 203 -17.93 3.77 16.28
C TRP A 203 -16.68 4.26 15.55
N GLU A 204 -15.60 3.47 15.61
CA GLU A 204 -14.53 3.44 14.57
C GLU A 204 -13.80 4.79 14.35
N PRO A 205 -13.19 5.38 15.38
CA PRO A 205 -12.51 6.66 15.23
C PRO A 205 -11.20 6.54 14.44
N ALA A 206 -11.03 7.38 13.42
CA ALA A 206 -9.78 7.55 12.68
C ALA A 206 -9.29 9.01 12.79
N LEU A 207 -7.97 9.21 12.83
CA LEU A 207 -7.35 10.53 13.01
C LEU A 207 -6.61 11.00 11.74
N ALA A 208 -6.72 12.29 11.43
CA ALA A 208 -5.82 12.98 10.51
C ALA A 208 -5.65 14.46 10.89
N VAL A 209 -4.55 15.09 10.46
CA VAL A 209 -4.38 16.55 10.54
C VAL A 209 -4.89 17.21 9.25
N ASP A 210 -5.79 18.18 9.38
CA ASP A 210 -6.43 18.89 8.26
C ASP A 210 -5.51 19.93 7.57
N GLY A 211 -5.99 20.48 6.45
CA GLY A 211 -5.27 21.48 5.65
C GLY A 211 -4.98 22.79 6.38
N GLN A 212 -5.62 23.03 7.53
CA GLN A 212 -5.45 24.20 8.39
C GLN A 212 -4.71 23.84 9.70
N GLY A 213 -4.08 22.66 9.78
CA GLY A 213 -3.28 22.21 10.92
C GLY A 213 -4.06 21.73 12.15
N GLY A 214 -5.38 21.60 12.07
CA GLY A 214 -6.21 21.06 13.16
C GLY A 214 -6.23 19.53 13.18
N LEU A 215 -6.48 18.93 14.35
CA LEU A 215 -6.69 17.48 14.47
C LEU A 215 -8.16 17.17 14.19
N VAL A 216 -8.43 16.24 13.28
CA VAL A 216 -9.78 15.77 12.95
C VAL A 216 -9.91 14.31 13.36
N ALA A 217 -10.98 14.01 14.10
CA ALA A 217 -11.42 12.66 14.41
C ALA A 217 -12.67 12.34 13.60
N TYR A 218 -12.55 11.43 12.65
CA TYR A 218 -13.64 10.91 11.83
C TYR A 218 -14.19 9.64 12.46
N PHE A 219 -15.49 9.38 12.38
CA PHE A 219 -16.13 8.21 12.99
C PHE A 219 -17.49 7.90 12.35
N SER A 220 -17.99 6.69 12.59
CA SER A 220 -19.36 6.29 12.22
C SER A 220 -20.34 6.75 13.31
N ASP A 221 -21.46 7.36 12.92
CA ASP A 221 -22.42 7.99 13.82
C ASP A 221 -23.86 7.56 13.51
N GLU A 222 -24.50 6.86 14.45
CA GLU A 222 -25.86 6.36 14.33
C GLU A 222 -26.92 7.32 14.91
N ARG A 223 -26.51 8.42 15.55
CA ARG A 223 -27.40 9.31 16.33
C ARG A 223 -28.30 10.18 15.46
N GLN A 224 -28.04 10.23 14.15
CA GLN A 224 -28.72 11.09 13.19
C GLN A 224 -30.05 10.52 12.64
N LYS A 225 -30.53 9.39 13.20
CA LYS A 225 -31.85 8.81 12.89
C LYS A 225 -33.02 9.81 12.91
N PRO A 226 -33.12 10.78 13.86
CA PRO A 226 -34.17 11.82 13.82
C PRO A 226 -34.14 12.73 12.59
N ASN A 227 -33.00 12.82 11.90
CA ASN A 227 -32.83 13.57 10.65
C ASN A 227 -33.10 12.69 9.40
N GLY A 228 -33.56 11.44 9.58
CA GLY A 228 -33.79 10.48 8.50
C GLY A 228 -32.51 9.83 7.97
N VAL A 229 -31.44 9.76 8.76
CA VAL A 229 -30.15 9.14 8.38
C VAL A 229 -29.88 7.95 9.31
N LEU A 230 -29.85 6.72 8.76
CA LEU A 230 -29.70 5.50 9.56
C LEU A 230 -28.34 5.40 10.28
N GLN A 231 -27.27 5.74 9.56
CA GLN A 231 -25.91 5.95 10.04
C GLN A 231 -25.21 6.94 9.09
N ALA A 232 -24.34 7.79 9.63
CA ALA A 232 -23.47 8.69 8.87
C ALA A 232 -21.99 8.34 9.12
N VAL A 233 -21.10 8.76 8.25
CA VAL A 233 -19.69 9.02 8.63
C VAL A 233 -19.53 10.52 8.84
N SER A 234 -19.05 10.88 10.03
CA SER A 234 -19.00 12.24 10.56
C SER A 234 -17.60 12.57 11.08
N TYR A 235 -17.35 13.80 11.47
CA TYR A 235 -16.15 14.18 12.18
C TYR A 235 -16.36 15.22 13.28
N ARG A 236 -15.40 15.27 14.19
CA ARG A 236 -15.16 16.35 15.17
C ARG A 236 -13.79 16.95 14.91
N ARG A 237 -13.68 18.28 14.98
CA ARG A 237 -12.42 19.02 14.78
C ARG A 237 -11.90 19.59 16.10
N SER A 238 -10.59 19.50 16.33
CA SER A 238 -9.87 20.12 17.43
C SER A 238 -8.81 21.09 16.91
N THR A 239 -8.65 22.23 17.60
CA THR A 239 -7.62 23.25 17.31
C THR A 239 -6.58 23.41 18.42
N ASP A 240 -6.70 22.67 19.52
CA ASP A 240 -5.86 22.80 20.73
C ASP A 240 -4.94 21.60 20.99
N GLY A 241 -4.86 20.67 20.04
CA GLY A 241 -4.08 19.43 20.17
C GLY A 241 -4.90 18.23 20.61
N GLY A 242 -6.22 18.23 20.39
CA GLY A 242 -7.11 17.14 20.78
C GLY A 242 -7.55 17.21 22.25
N LEU A 243 -7.52 18.39 22.89
CA LEU A 243 -8.03 18.58 24.25
C LEU A 243 -9.54 18.85 24.23
N THR A 244 -10.00 19.72 23.32
CA THR A 244 -11.43 19.99 23.06
C THR A 244 -11.81 19.72 21.62
N TRP A 245 -13.11 19.47 21.40
CA TRP A 245 -13.67 19.03 20.13
C TRP A 245 -14.90 19.88 19.77
N GLY A 246 -14.93 20.37 18.54
CA GLY A 246 -15.94 21.30 18.02
C GLY A 246 -17.29 20.64 17.67
N PRO A 247 -18.13 21.32 16.86
CA PRO A 247 -19.41 20.75 16.41
C PRO A 247 -19.22 19.48 15.58
N LEU A 248 -20.29 18.69 15.49
CA LEU A 248 -20.39 17.54 14.58
C LEU A 248 -20.57 18.05 13.15
N VAL A 249 -19.83 17.47 12.19
CA VAL A 249 -19.95 17.76 10.76
C VAL A 249 -19.96 16.45 9.98
N ASN A 250 -20.74 16.34 8.91
CA ASN A 250 -20.84 15.11 8.14
C ASN A 250 -19.77 15.02 7.03
N VAL A 251 -19.27 13.81 6.79
CA VAL A 251 -18.54 13.45 5.57
C VAL A 251 -19.50 12.78 4.57
N SER A 252 -20.35 11.87 5.04
CA SER A 252 -21.41 11.24 4.24
C SER A 252 -22.58 10.83 5.14
N ALA A 253 -23.74 11.46 4.93
CA ALA A 253 -24.98 11.26 5.65
C ALA A 253 -26.16 11.10 4.65
N PRO A 254 -26.28 9.94 3.98
CA PRO A 254 -27.34 9.69 3.02
C PRO A 254 -28.70 9.61 3.73
N ALA A 255 -29.71 10.27 3.16
CA ALA A 255 -31.07 10.20 3.68
C ALA A 255 -31.73 8.85 3.30
N GLY A 256 -32.32 8.19 4.29
CA GLY A 256 -33.03 6.92 4.14
C GLY A 256 -32.75 5.93 5.27
N THR A 257 -33.47 4.80 5.22
CA THR A 257 -33.42 3.72 6.20
C THR A 257 -32.70 2.47 5.68
N ASN A 258 -31.78 2.61 4.72
CA ASN A 258 -30.97 1.50 4.21
C ASN A 258 -29.47 1.76 4.40
N ASP A 259 -28.93 2.76 3.70
CA ASP A 259 -27.49 2.94 3.59
C ASP A 259 -26.84 3.31 4.92
N ARG A 260 -25.78 2.59 5.27
CA ARG A 260 -24.99 2.81 6.48
C ARG A 260 -23.51 2.99 6.12
N PRO A 261 -23.08 4.19 5.69
CA PRO A 261 -21.67 4.49 5.57
C PRO A 261 -20.94 4.30 6.91
N GLY A 262 -19.78 3.63 6.93
CA GLY A 262 -19.04 3.31 8.14
C GLY A 262 -17.54 3.03 7.92
N MET A 263 -16.80 2.79 9.00
CA MET A 263 -15.34 2.53 9.02
C MET A 263 -14.55 3.55 8.19
N ILE A 264 -14.81 4.85 8.42
CA ILE A 264 -14.14 5.93 7.69
C ILE A 264 -12.65 6.01 8.03
N THR A 265 -11.80 6.01 7.01
CA THR A 265 -10.38 6.35 7.11
C THR A 265 -10.01 7.41 6.08
N VAL A 266 -9.03 8.27 6.40
CA VAL A 266 -8.72 9.48 5.61
C VAL A 266 -7.21 9.66 5.43
N THR A 267 -6.79 10.01 4.22
CA THR A 267 -5.39 10.29 3.90
C THR A 267 -5.21 11.62 3.18
N LYS A 268 -4.02 12.23 3.32
CA LYS A 268 -3.65 13.46 2.63
C LYS A 268 -2.96 13.12 1.30
N LEU A 269 -3.39 13.78 0.23
CA LEU A 269 -2.85 13.67 -1.12
C LEU A 269 -1.70 14.69 -1.32
N PRO A 270 -0.75 14.43 -2.25
CA PRO A 270 0.44 15.27 -2.44
C PRO A 270 0.15 16.62 -3.11
N ASP A 271 -1.08 16.82 -3.60
CA ASP A 271 -1.58 18.11 -4.10
C ASP A 271 -2.31 18.92 -3.01
N GLY A 272 -2.25 18.47 -1.75
CA GLY A 272 -2.84 19.14 -0.59
C GLY A 272 -4.29 18.72 -0.28
N ARG A 273 -4.98 18.08 -1.24
CA ARG A 273 -6.33 17.50 -1.05
C ARG A 273 -6.30 16.34 -0.06
N TYR A 274 -7.48 15.87 0.32
CA TYR A 274 -7.68 14.71 1.19
C TYR A 274 -8.63 13.71 0.51
N LEU A 275 -8.36 12.41 0.68
CA LEU A 275 -9.22 11.33 0.20
C LEU A 275 -9.66 10.47 1.39
N ALA A 276 -10.97 10.30 1.54
CA ALA A 276 -11.57 9.45 2.56
C ALA A 276 -12.18 8.21 1.91
N THR A 277 -12.01 7.03 2.52
CA THR A 277 -12.74 5.79 2.17
C THR A 277 -13.63 5.35 3.32
N PHE A 278 -14.78 4.78 2.98
CA PHE A 278 -15.72 4.16 3.93
C PHE A 278 -16.47 3.01 3.24
N GLU A 279 -16.86 2.00 4.01
CA GLU A 279 -17.82 0.99 3.53
C GLU A 279 -19.23 1.59 3.52
N VAL A 280 -20.15 1.04 2.72
CA VAL A 280 -21.60 1.32 2.88
C VAL A 280 -22.32 -0.01 3.13
N VAL A 281 -22.60 -0.27 4.41
CA VAL A 281 -23.41 -1.40 4.87
C VAL A 281 -24.84 -1.31 4.36
N ASN A 282 -25.48 -2.47 4.22
CA ASN A 282 -26.77 -2.74 3.57
C ASN A 282 -26.78 -2.54 2.05
N ARG A 283 -25.62 -2.70 1.38
CA ARG A 283 -25.53 -2.68 -0.09
C ARG A 283 -24.91 -3.97 -0.65
N PRO A 284 -25.36 -4.43 -1.84
CA PRO A 284 -26.50 -3.94 -2.62
C PRO A 284 -27.88 -4.06 -1.93
N SER A 285 -28.02 -4.85 -0.86
CA SER A 285 -29.20 -4.83 0.02
C SER A 285 -28.84 -5.25 1.46
N LEU A 286 -29.81 -5.21 2.38
CA LEU A 286 -29.69 -5.83 3.71
C LEU A 286 -29.45 -7.35 3.65
N SER A 287 -30.10 -8.06 2.71
CA SER A 287 -29.97 -9.52 2.55
C SER A 287 -28.72 -9.95 1.77
N GLN A 288 -28.15 -9.03 1.00
CA GLN A 288 -26.90 -9.18 0.25
C GLN A 288 -25.96 -8.05 0.67
N ASN A 289 -25.64 -7.99 1.97
CA ASN A 289 -24.81 -6.95 2.56
C ASN A 289 -23.32 -7.26 2.34
N THR A 290 -22.78 -6.85 1.19
CA THR A 290 -21.35 -7.01 0.85
C THR A 290 -20.51 -5.77 1.21
N ALA A 291 -21.14 -4.79 1.86
CA ALA A 291 -20.57 -3.53 2.35
C ALA A 291 -19.56 -2.86 1.38
N PRO A 292 -19.91 -2.55 0.12
CA PRO A 292 -18.96 -2.06 -0.88
C PRO A 292 -18.29 -0.75 -0.44
N VAL A 293 -17.02 -0.59 -0.81
CA VAL A 293 -16.20 0.57 -0.44
C VAL A 293 -16.41 1.72 -1.43
N TYR A 294 -16.63 2.91 -0.89
CA TYR A 294 -16.71 4.17 -1.62
C TYR A 294 -15.64 5.13 -1.10
N TYR A 295 -15.35 6.17 -1.90
CA TYR A 295 -14.45 7.24 -1.54
C TYR A 295 -15.03 8.63 -1.85
N LYS A 296 -14.58 9.63 -1.11
CA LYS A 296 -14.81 11.06 -1.38
C LYS A 296 -13.47 11.79 -1.39
N ILE A 297 -13.41 12.94 -2.07
CA ILE A 297 -12.25 13.83 -2.06
C ILE A 297 -12.67 15.19 -1.52
N SER A 298 -11.82 15.78 -0.68
CA SER A 298 -11.97 17.09 -0.06
C SER A 298 -10.77 17.99 -0.41
N PRO A 299 -10.95 19.31 -0.59
CA PRO A 299 -9.84 20.23 -0.81
C PRO A 299 -8.94 20.44 0.42
N ASP A 300 -9.46 20.21 1.62
CA ASP A 300 -8.88 20.64 2.90
C ASP A 300 -9.00 19.62 4.05
N GLY A 301 -9.77 18.54 3.86
CA GLY A 301 -10.10 17.55 4.90
C GLY A 301 -11.32 17.92 5.75
N LEU A 302 -11.97 19.05 5.48
CA LEU A 302 -13.13 19.56 6.24
C LEU A 302 -14.37 19.69 5.35
N SER A 303 -14.18 20.06 4.09
CA SER A 303 -15.21 20.31 3.10
C SER A 303 -15.53 19.04 2.31
N TRP A 304 -16.64 18.34 2.60
CA TRP A 304 -16.99 17.02 2.05
C TRP A 304 -18.28 17.00 1.20
N SER A 305 -18.46 18.03 0.38
CA SER A 305 -19.71 18.30 -0.35
C SER A 305 -20.00 17.34 -1.52
N PRO A 306 -21.28 17.00 -1.80
CA PRO A 306 -22.43 17.20 -0.93
C PRO A 306 -22.47 16.12 0.17
N GLU A 307 -22.85 16.49 1.38
CA GLU A 307 -22.88 15.58 2.54
C GLU A 307 -23.83 14.39 2.34
N SER A 308 -24.92 14.57 1.59
CA SER A 308 -25.90 13.52 1.28
C SER A 308 -25.40 12.44 0.30
N SER A 309 -24.21 12.61 -0.30
CA SER A 309 -23.64 11.66 -1.25
C SER A 309 -22.68 10.67 -0.58
N ILE A 310 -22.89 9.38 -0.84
CA ILE A 310 -21.99 8.26 -0.50
C ILE A 310 -20.68 8.24 -1.32
N GLY A 311 -20.47 9.18 -2.25
CA GLY A 311 -19.24 9.27 -3.03
C GLY A 311 -19.13 8.28 -4.19
N THR A 312 -17.90 8.03 -4.62
CA THR A 312 -17.55 7.22 -5.81
C THR A 312 -17.11 5.83 -5.38
N PRO A 313 -17.60 4.73 -5.98
CA PRO A 313 -17.18 3.38 -5.59
C PRO A 313 -15.72 3.10 -5.96
N VAL A 314 -14.99 2.36 -5.11
CA VAL A 314 -13.63 1.87 -5.41
C VAL A 314 -13.74 0.62 -6.27
N ARG A 315 -13.38 0.73 -7.57
CA ARG A 315 -13.56 -0.33 -8.58
C ARG A 315 -12.43 -0.39 -9.61
N LEU A 316 -12.17 -1.59 -10.12
CA LEU A 316 -11.31 -1.84 -11.28
C LEU A 316 -12.03 -1.47 -12.59
N ALA A 317 -11.28 -1.51 -13.70
CA ALA A 317 -11.82 -1.23 -15.04
C ALA A 317 -12.86 -2.26 -15.54
N ASP A 318 -12.83 -3.49 -15.02
CA ASP A 318 -13.81 -4.56 -15.33
C ASP A 318 -15.10 -4.47 -14.48
N GLY A 319 -15.17 -3.51 -13.56
CA GLY A 319 -16.31 -3.30 -12.66
C GLY A 319 -16.24 -4.03 -11.32
N ARG A 320 -15.25 -4.92 -11.10
CA ARG A 320 -14.96 -5.51 -9.78
C ARG A 320 -14.66 -4.42 -8.75
N GLY A 321 -14.91 -4.72 -7.48
CA GLY A 321 -14.71 -3.77 -6.39
C GLY A 321 -14.14 -4.41 -5.14
N ILE A 322 -14.17 -3.66 -4.04
CA ILE A 322 -13.85 -4.14 -2.70
C ILE A 322 -14.99 -3.84 -1.72
N GLY A 323 -15.07 -4.64 -0.67
CA GLY A 323 -16.08 -4.54 0.37
C GLY A 323 -15.53 -4.78 1.78
N SER A 324 -16.21 -4.14 2.71
CA SER A 324 -16.01 -4.04 4.15
C SER A 324 -14.66 -3.54 4.68
N SER A 325 -14.72 -2.70 5.71
CA SER A 325 -13.61 -2.29 6.58
C SER A 325 -12.41 -1.64 5.88
N PRO A 326 -12.60 -0.56 5.09
CA PRO A 326 -11.53 0.03 4.31
C PRO A 326 -10.52 0.84 5.12
N PHE A 327 -9.24 0.63 4.85
CA PHE A 327 -8.15 1.50 5.30
C PHE A 327 -7.44 2.10 4.10
N VAL A 328 -7.36 3.45 4.02
CA VAL A 328 -6.71 4.16 2.92
C VAL A 328 -5.45 4.91 3.34
N LYS A 329 -4.40 4.84 2.50
CA LYS A 329 -3.22 5.69 2.64
C LYS A 329 -2.62 6.08 1.28
N TRP A 330 -2.23 7.34 1.14
CA TRP A 330 -1.34 7.77 0.07
C TRP A 330 0.12 7.55 0.46
N VAL A 331 0.93 7.08 -0.49
CA VAL A 331 2.37 6.85 -0.33
C VAL A 331 3.13 7.48 -1.50
N PRO A 332 4.38 7.95 -1.31
CA PRO A 332 5.16 8.60 -2.37
C PRO A 332 5.68 7.63 -3.44
N GLY A 333 5.80 6.33 -3.13
CA GLY A 333 6.13 5.30 -4.11
C GLY A 333 4.99 5.02 -5.09
N GLY A 334 5.31 4.41 -6.23
CA GLY A 334 4.32 3.86 -7.17
C GLY A 334 4.27 4.50 -8.55
N GLY A 335 4.36 5.83 -8.67
CA GLY A 335 4.27 6.55 -9.94
C GLY A 335 4.44 8.07 -9.81
N PRO A 336 4.17 8.86 -10.88
CA PRO A 336 4.39 10.32 -10.92
C PRO A 336 3.60 11.16 -9.90
N LYS A 337 2.61 10.57 -9.22
CA LYS A 337 1.82 11.17 -8.14
C LYS A 337 1.87 10.33 -6.86
N GLY A 338 2.87 9.45 -6.73
CA GLY A 338 2.84 8.36 -5.76
C GLY A 338 1.70 7.38 -6.06
N MET A 339 1.09 6.84 -5.02
CA MET A 339 0.01 5.85 -5.10
C MET A 339 -0.94 6.01 -3.92
N VAL A 340 -2.25 6.03 -4.18
CA VAL A 340 -3.27 5.80 -3.16
C VAL A 340 -3.48 4.29 -3.07
N ILE A 341 -3.46 3.72 -1.87
CA ILE A 341 -3.69 2.30 -1.59
C ILE A 341 -4.93 2.17 -0.68
N VAL A 342 -5.75 1.15 -0.91
CA VAL A 342 -6.88 0.76 -0.05
C VAL A 342 -6.83 -0.75 0.23
N SER A 343 -6.91 -1.16 1.50
CA SER A 343 -7.20 -2.54 1.92
C SER A 343 -8.65 -2.70 2.34
N SER A 344 -9.21 -3.90 2.28
CA SER A 344 -10.58 -4.26 2.70
C SER A 344 -10.67 -5.73 3.16
N LYS A 345 -11.80 -6.16 3.75
CA LYS A 345 -11.99 -7.58 4.12
C LYS A 345 -12.15 -8.47 2.88
N TRP A 346 -12.83 -8.01 1.83
CA TRP A 346 -13.03 -8.82 0.64
C TRP A 346 -13.02 -8.05 -0.68
N SER A 347 -12.70 -8.79 -1.74
CA SER A 347 -12.94 -8.46 -3.15
C SER A 347 -14.40 -8.74 -3.51
N LEU A 348 -14.94 -7.95 -4.44
CA LEU A 348 -16.26 -8.11 -5.03
C LEU A 348 -16.15 -8.42 -6.53
N ASP A 349 -17.07 -9.22 -7.06
CA ASP A 349 -17.26 -9.33 -8.51
C ASP A 349 -17.96 -8.09 -9.10
N ALA A 350 -18.11 -8.04 -10.42
CA ALA A 350 -18.76 -6.91 -11.10
C ALA A 350 -20.27 -6.78 -10.76
N GLY A 351 -20.91 -7.85 -10.29
CA GLY A 351 -22.28 -7.86 -9.76
C GLY A 351 -22.39 -7.41 -8.31
N GLY A 352 -21.27 -7.28 -7.59
CA GLY A 352 -21.21 -6.89 -6.18
C GLY A 352 -21.26 -8.06 -5.19
N ASN A 353 -21.15 -9.32 -5.65
CA ASN A 353 -21.03 -10.49 -4.77
C ASN A 353 -19.63 -10.56 -4.15
N ILE A 354 -19.52 -11.09 -2.93
CA ILE A 354 -18.21 -11.40 -2.34
C ILE A 354 -17.53 -12.49 -3.17
N ASN A 355 -16.31 -12.21 -3.60
CA ASN A 355 -15.50 -13.08 -4.45
C ASN A 355 -14.03 -12.99 -3.98
N THR A 356 -13.76 -13.58 -2.81
CA THR A 356 -12.45 -13.69 -2.10
C THR A 356 -11.84 -12.37 -1.61
N GLY A 357 -10.51 -12.19 -1.58
CA GLY A 357 -9.88 -11.00 -1.00
C GLY A 357 -8.42 -11.17 -0.59
N GLN A 358 -7.48 -11.12 -1.54
CA GLN A 358 -6.03 -11.16 -1.28
C GLN A 358 -5.25 -10.02 -1.97
N ASN A 359 -5.90 -8.90 -2.25
CA ASN A 359 -5.37 -7.80 -3.05
C ASN A 359 -5.79 -6.42 -2.49
N PHE A 360 -4.84 -5.49 -2.34
CA PHE A 360 -5.12 -4.06 -2.20
C PHE A 360 -5.67 -3.51 -3.53
N TYR A 361 -6.51 -2.49 -3.45
CA TYR A 361 -6.84 -1.66 -4.60
C TYR A 361 -5.98 -0.40 -4.59
N VAL A 362 -5.34 -0.08 -5.72
CA VAL A 362 -4.39 1.03 -5.84
C VAL A 362 -4.76 1.97 -6.98
N ASN A 363 -4.42 3.25 -6.85
CA ASN A 363 -4.61 4.24 -7.91
C ASN A 363 -3.44 5.23 -7.95
N TYR A 364 -2.82 5.35 -9.14
CA TYR A 364 -1.64 6.18 -9.41
C TYR A 364 -1.97 7.63 -9.82
N ASN A 365 -3.26 7.99 -9.81
CA ASN A 365 -3.80 9.23 -10.36
C ASN A 365 -4.63 10.04 -9.33
N LEU A 366 -4.41 9.80 -8.03
CA LEU A 366 -5.07 10.51 -6.91
C LEU A 366 -6.61 10.34 -6.88
N GLY A 367 -7.09 9.14 -7.19
CA GLY A 367 -8.51 8.75 -7.25
C GLY A 367 -9.11 8.80 -8.66
N GLU A 368 -8.45 9.46 -9.61
CA GLU A 368 -8.94 9.61 -10.99
C GLU A 368 -8.81 8.31 -11.80
N GLY A 369 -9.87 7.96 -12.56
CA GLY A 369 -9.91 6.76 -13.38
C GLY A 369 -10.20 5.47 -12.59
N PRO A 370 -9.92 4.28 -13.16
CA PRO A 370 -10.09 3.01 -12.46
C PRO A 370 -9.01 2.81 -11.39
N TRP A 371 -9.25 1.85 -10.52
CA TRP A 371 -8.25 1.29 -9.62
C TRP A 371 -7.60 0.06 -10.28
N GLU A 372 -6.42 -0.31 -9.81
CA GLU A 372 -5.61 -1.45 -10.25
C GLU A 372 -5.30 -2.33 -8.99
N ARG A 373 -4.86 -3.59 -9.13
CA ARG A 373 -4.64 -4.51 -7.98
C ARG A 373 -3.19 -4.67 -7.58
N LEU A 374 -2.88 -4.48 -6.29
CA LEU A 374 -1.57 -4.81 -5.68
C LEU A 374 -1.75 -5.99 -4.71
N PRO A 375 -1.09 -7.15 -4.88
CA PRO A 375 -1.29 -8.30 -3.99
C PRO A 375 -0.92 -8.03 -2.52
N TYR A 376 -1.66 -8.63 -1.59
CA TYR A 376 -1.39 -8.47 -0.15
C TYR A 376 -0.04 -9.09 0.28
N ALA A 377 0.59 -8.47 1.28
CA ALA A 377 1.78 -9.00 1.96
C ALA A 377 1.49 -10.06 3.03
N VAL A 378 0.22 -10.17 3.45
CA VAL A 378 -0.33 -11.15 4.39
C VAL A 378 -1.70 -11.57 3.86
N THR A 379 -1.95 -12.86 3.72
CA THR A 379 -3.24 -13.40 3.25
C THR A 379 -3.96 -14.15 4.36
N TYR A 380 -5.28 -14.28 4.23
CA TYR A 380 -6.19 -14.96 5.16
C TYR A 380 -7.14 -15.84 4.38
N ASP A 381 -7.92 -16.66 5.08
CA ASP A 381 -9.04 -17.39 4.47
C ASP A 381 -10.18 -16.42 4.18
N SER A 382 -10.32 -16.05 2.91
CA SER A 382 -11.38 -15.16 2.43
C SER A 382 -12.72 -15.86 2.21
N THR A 383 -12.82 -17.17 2.48
CA THR A 383 -14.09 -17.91 2.44
C THR A 383 -14.98 -17.68 3.68
N ASP A 384 -14.47 -17.00 4.73
CA ASP A 384 -15.24 -16.42 5.85
C ASP A 384 -16.14 -15.25 5.40
N THR A 385 -17.11 -15.60 4.57
CA THR A 385 -18.15 -14.71 4.02
C THR A 385 -19.28 -14.42 5.02
N GLN A 386 -19.32 -15.10 6.17
CA GLN A 386 -20.37 -14.99 7.19
C GLN A 386 -19.85 -14.75 8.62
N GLY A 387 -18.74 -14.01 8.77
CA GLY A 387 -18.32 -13.44 10.08
C GLY A 387 -18.06 -14.47 11.19
N GLY A 388 -17.75 -15.72 10.84
CA GLY A 388 -17.53 -16.81 11.79
C GLY A 388 -16.10 -16.89 12.31
N ALA A 389 -15.17 -16.17 11.67
CA ALA A 389 -13.78 -15.98 12.10
C ALA A 389 -13.30 -14.52 12.04
N PHE A 390 -13.93 -13.64 11.25
CA PHE A 390 -13.51 -12.24 11.06
C PHE A 390 -12.06 -12.04 10.54
N SER A 391 -11.46 -13.03 9.90
CA SER A 391 -10.11 -12.91 9.31
C SER A 391 -10.08 -11.80 8.23
N GLY A 392 -8.98 -11.04 8.17
CA GLY A 392 -8.85 -9.88 7.28
C GLY A 392 -9.74 -8.67 7.62
N PHE A 393 -10.40 -8.64 8.78
CA PHE A 393 -11.33 -7.57 9.14
C PHE A 393 -10.61 -6.33 9.71
N ALA A 394 -10.86 -5.18 9.07
CA ALA A 394 -10.29 -3.88 9.41
C ALA A 394 -8.76 -3.93 9.50
N GLN A 395 -8.13 -4.38 8.41
CA GLN A 395 -6.69 -4.36 8.19
C GLN A 395 -6.10 -2.94 8.23
N GLY A 396 -4.79 -2.83 8.36
CA GLY A 396 -4.09 -1.53 8.33
C GLY A 396 -2.67 -1.65 7.80
N PHE A 397 -2.15 -0.57 7.22
CA PHE A 397 -0.79 -0.56 6.66
C PHE A 397 -0.12 0.83 6.71
N ASP A 398 1.20 0.81 6.60
CA ASP A 398 2.05 1.99 6.47
C ASP A 398 3.22 1.68 5.51
N THR A 399 4.18 2.58 5.38
CA THR A 399 5.47 2.32 4.72
C THR A 399 6.65 2.57 5.65
N SER A 400 7.81 2.01 5.28
CA SER A 400 9.13 2.45 5.72
C SER A 400 9.33 3.96 5.55
N VAL A 401 10.34 4.51 6.23
CA VAL A 401 10.67 5.96 6.24
C VAL A 401 10.98 6.48 4.83
N ASP A 402 11.64 5.66 4.01
CA ASP A 402 11.95 5.96 2.60
C ASP A 402 10.77 5.74 1.63
N GLY A 403 9.62 5.25 2.11
CA GLY A 403 8.43 4.96 1.31
C GLY A 403 8.56 3.78 0.35
N ARG A 404 9.66 3.00 0.41
CA ARG A 404 9.95 1.91 -0.55
C ARG A 404 9.32 0.57 -0.17
N THR A 405 9.15 0.29 1.12
CA THR A 405 8.56 -0.98 1.62
C THR A 405 7.25 -0.70 2.33
N LEU A 406 6.15 -1.33 1.89
CA LEU A 406 4.86 -1.34 2.57
C LEU A 406 4.86 -2.35 3.72
N VAL A 407 4.28 -1.98 4.84
CA VAL A 407 4.12 -2.77 6.07
C VAL A 407 2.63 -3.03 6.29
N HIS A 408 2.18 -4.29 6.21
CA HIS A 408 0.77 -4.68 6.30
C HIS A 408 0.49 -5.47 7.57
N ALA A 409 -0.46 -5.03 8.39
CA ALA A 409 -0.97 -5.76 9.54
C ALA A 409 -2.37 -6.33 9.28
N SER A 410 -2.51 -7.64 9.44
CA SER A 410 -3.77 -8.36 9.23
C SER A 410 -4.00 -9.39 10.34
N ASN A 411 -5.26 -9.68 10.63
CA ASN A 411 -5.66 -10.76 11.51
C ASN A 411 -5.97 -12.00 10.67
N VAL A 412 -5.43 -13.15 11.08
CA VAL A 412 -5.35 -14.35 10.24
C VAL A 412 -5.71 -15.57 11.07
N GLU A 413 -6.64 -16.38 10.57
CA GLU A 413 -7.08 -17.64 11.18
C GLU A 413 -5.92 -18.58 11.53
N ASN A 414 -5.99 -19.15 12.73
CA ASN A 414 -5.07 -20.15 13.26
C ASN A 414 -5.85 -21.44 13.57
N PRO A 415 -5.77 -22.47 12.72
CA PRO A 415 -6.49 -23.73 12.92
C PRO A 415 -6.18 -24.45 14.24
N SER A 416 -5.01 -24.20 14.85
CA SER A 416 -4.61 -24.83 16.13
C SER A 416 -5.23 -24.18 17.37
N THR A 417 -5.60 -22.90 17.31
CA THR A 417 -6.29 -22.20 18.41
C THR A 417 -7.77 -21.94 18.13
N THR A 418 -8.21 -22.12 16.88
CA THR A 418 -9.55 -21.78 16.35
C THR A 418 -9.88 -20.28 16.40
N TYR A 419 -8.85 -19.45 16.53
CA TYR A 419 -8.88 -18.00 16.68
C TYR A 419 -8.00 -17.32 15.62
N ASN A 420 -8.03 -15.99 15.51
CA ASN A 420 -7.07 -15.24 14.69
C ASN A 420 -5.77 -14.91 15.45
N ASP A 421 -4.64 -15.19 14.82
CA ASP A 421 -3.36 -14.52 15.05
C ASP A 421 -3.40 -13.07 14.53
N VAL A 422 -2.50 -12.21 15.03
CA VAL A 422 -2.11 -10.97 14.34
C VAL A 422 -0.76 -11.16 13.66
N ARG A 423 -0.67 -10.84 12.37
CA ARG A 423 0.52 -11.01 11.54
C ARG A 423 0.90 -9.72 10.82
N VAL A 424 2.20 -9.51 10.64
CA VAL A 424 2.75 -8.42 9.83
C VAL A 424 3.68 -8.95 8.75
N GLY A 425 3.37 -8.62 7.51
CA GLY A 425 4.21 -8.90 6.33
C GLY A 425 4.53 -7.60 5.61
N THR A 426 5.69 -7.54 4.94
CA THR A 426 6.15 -6.29 4.31
C THR A 426 6.64 -6.53 2.88
N ILE A 427 6.18 -5.73 1.90
CA ILE A 427 6.46 -5.89 0.45
C ILE A 427 7.09 -4.64 -0.17
N PRO A 428 7.97 -4.77 -1.18
CA PRO A 428 8.55 -3.63 -1.89
C PRO A 428 7.53 -3.00 -2.87
N LEU A 429 7.40 -1.68 -2.84
CA LEU A 429 6.57 -0.89 -3.77
C LEU A 429 7.35 -0.44 -5.03
N ASP A 430 8.69 -0.48 -4.93
CA ASP A 430 9.65 -0.18 -5.99
C ASP A 430 10.17 -1.43 -6.71
N ALA A 431 9.55 -2.59 -6.48
CA ALA A 431 9.80 -3.77 -7.28
C ALA A 431 9.30 -3.61 -8.72
N GLN A 432 10.06 -4.18 -9.64
CA GLN A 432 9.59 -4.53 -10.97
C GLN A 432 8.78 -5.83 -10.87
N GLN A 433 7.63 -5.87 -11.54
CA GLN A 433 6.67 -6.95 -11.43
C GLN A 433 6.56 -7.66 -12.78
N TYR A 434 6.64 -8.99 -12.74
CA TYR A 434 6.59 -9.87 -13.91
C TYR A 434 5.57 -10.99 -13.65
N GLU A 435 4.47 -11.00 -14.40
CA GLU A 435 3.41 -12.00 -14.29
C GLU A 435 3.85 -13.36 -14.84
N ALA A 436 3.52 -14.46 -14.15
CA ALA A 436 3.94 -15.78 -14.56
C ALA A 436 3.28 -16.24 -15.87
N GLU A 437 2.02 -15.86 -16.12
CA GLU A 437 1.32 -16.15 -17.37
C GLU A 437 1.89 -15.41 -18.59
N ARG A 438 2.68 -14.35 -18.36
CA ARG A 438 3.44 -13.63 -19.38
C ARG A 438 4.83 -14.22 -19.63
N ALA A 439 5.36 -15.01 -18.69
CA ALA A 439 6.65 -15.69 -18.79
C ALA A 439 6.62 -16.88 -19.77
N ALA A 440 7.78 -17.27 -20.31
CA ALA A 440 7.89 -18.45 -21.16
C ALA A 440 7.68 -19.73 -20.35
N ARG A 441 7.04 -20.76 -20.94
CA ARG A 441 6.68 -22.01 -20.26
C ARG A 441 7.02 -23.23 -21.11
N ALA A 442 7.41 -24.31 -20.44
CA ALA A 442 7.41 -25.66 -21.01
C ALA A 442 6.81 -26.62 -19.99
N ASP A 443 5.97 -27.56 -20.45
CA ASP A 443 5.34 -28.61 -19.62
C ASP A 443 4.69 -28.04 -18.34
N ALA A 444 3.93 -26.96 -18.49
CA ALA A 444 3.20 -26.22 -17.46
C ALA A 444 2.03 -25.44 -18.10
N SER A 445 0.97 -25.15 -17.34
CA SER A 445 -0.30 -24.61 -17.87
C SER A 445 -0.74 -23.32 -17.20
N LEU A 446 -1.53 -22.49 -17.89
CA LEU A 446 -2.23 -21.37 -17.24
C LEU A 446 -3.41 -21.89 -16.40
N VAL A 447 -3.58 -21.30 -15.21
CA VAL A 447 -4.73 -21.54 -14.32
C VAL A 447 -5.34 -20.18 -13.97
N THR A 448 -6.59 -19.95 -14.36
CA THR A 448 -7.32 -18.71 -14.07
C THR A 448 -7.76 -18.69 -12.60
N HIS A 449 -7.53 -17.57 -11.91
CA HIS A 449 -7.95 -17.39 -10.52
C HIS A 449 -8.25 -15.92 -10.21
N HIS A 450 -9.39 -15.63 -9.61
CA HIS A 450 -9.88 -14.27 -9.34
C HIS A 450 -8.95 -13.44 -8.43
N ASP A 451 -8.16 -14.09 -7.58
CA ASP A 451 -7.21 -13.49 -6.64
C ASP A 451 -5.74 -13.63 -7.09
N ALA A 452 -5.50 -14.29 -8.21
CA ALA A 452 -4.21 -14.22 -8.89
C ALA A 452 -4.02 -12.79 -9.47
N SER A 453 -2.77 -12.33 -9.50
CA SER A 453 -2.43 -11.08 -10.17
C SER A 453 -2.75 -11.18 -11.66
N ASN A 454 -3.24 -10.11 -12.30
CA ASN A 454 -3.70 -10.08 -13.71
C ASN A 454 -4.77 -11.15 -14.09
N GLY A 455 -5.24 -11.96 -13.12
CA GLY A 455 -6.31 -12.95 -13.23
C GLY A 455 -5.87 -14.39 -13.50
N GLN A 456 -4.57 -14.64 -13.70
CA GLN A 456 -4.04 -15.98 -13.98
C GLN A 456 -2.72 -16.25 -13.25
N LYS A 457 -2.36 -17.54 -13.18
CA LYS A 457 -1.09 -18.04 -12.65
C LYS A 457 -0.61 -19.20 -13.50
N VAL A 458 0.63 -19.65 -13.31
CA VAL A 458 1.18 -20.85 -13.95
C VAL A 458 1.16 -22.03 -12.99
N GLY A 459 0.29 -22.98 -13.32
CA GLY A 459 0.11 -24.24 -12.64
C GLY A 459 0.72 -25.44 -13.35
N ASN A 460 0.51 -26.62 -12.77
CA ASN A 460 1.03 -27.90 -13.26
C ASN A 460 2.56 -27.91 -13.51
N ILE A 461 3.33 -27.27 -12.64
CA ILE A 461 4.81 -27.34 -12.67
C ILE A 461 5.26 -28.65 -12.00
N ASN A 462 4.80 -29.79 -12.52
CA ASN A 462 4.71 -31.08 -11.82
C ASN A 462 5.56 -32.22 -12.45
N ASN A 463 6.06 -32.05 -13.66
CA ASN A 463 6.87 -33.01 -14.41
C ASN A 463 8.35 -32.62 -14.42
N ALA A 464 9.24 -33.56 -14.76
CA ALA A 464 10.69 -33.28 -14.84
C ALA A 464 11.07 -32.25 -15.93
N GLY A 465 10.22 -32.05 -16.95
CA GLY A 465 10.38 -31.01 -17.98
C GLY A 465 9.74 -29.66 -17.61
N SER A 466 8.94 -29.59 -16.54
CA SER A 466 8.17 -28.41 -16.20
C SER A 466 9.06 -27.22 -15.83
N SER A 467 8.85 -26.10 -16.53
CA SER A 467 9.59 -24.85 -16.29
C SER A 467 8.79 -23.58 -16.61
N VAL A 468 9.11 -22.52 -15.87
CA VAL A 468 8.63 -21.14 -16.08
C VAL A 468 9.83 -20.22 -16.11
N THR A 469 10.04 -19.52 -17.22
CA THR A 469 11.22 -18.69 -17.46
C THR A 469 10.83 -17.23 -17.70
N PHE A 470 11.12 -16.39 -16.72
CA PHE A 470 10.91 -14.96 -16.76
C PHE A 470 12.06 -14.26 -17.50
N THR A 471 11.75 -13.27 -18.33
CA THR A 471 12.73 -12.38 -18.96
C THR A 471 12.67 -11.02 -18.27
N VAL A 472 13.76 -10.60 -17.63
CA VAL A 472 13.80 -9.42 -16.74
C VAL A 472 14.90 -8.45 -17.15
N ARG A 473 14.74 -7.15 -16.84
CA ARG A 473 15.79 -6.14 -17.00
C ARG A 473 16.40 -5.74 -15.67
N ALA A 474 17.71 -5.91 -15.53
CA ALA A 474 18.50 -5.33 -14.46
C ALA A 474 19.20 -4.05 -14.98
N PRO A 475 18.92 -2.85 -14.43
CA PRO A 475 19.58 -1.61 -14.89
C PRO A 475 21.08 -1.54 -14.56
N ALA A 476 21.58 -2.40 -13.67
CA ALA A 476 23.01 -2.59 -13.40
C ALA A 476 23.27 -4.04 -12.98
N ALA A 477 24.49 -4.53 -13.15
CA ALA A 477 24.86 -5.85 -12.65
C ALA A 477 24.92 -5.86 -11.11
N GLY A 478 24.64 -7.01 -10.48
CA GLY A 478 24.78 -7.18 -9.04
C GLY A 478 23.71 -8.10 -8.43
N SER A 479 23.58 -8.04 -7.10
CA SER A 479 22.60 -8.85 -6.37
C SER A 479 21.20 -8.22 -6.40
N TYR A 480 20.20 -9.05 -6.68
CA TYR A 480 18.77 -8.73 -6.68
C TYR A 480 18.03 -9.71 -5.78
N ARG A 481 17.03 -9.21 -5.04
CA ARG A 481 16.07 -10.04 -4.32
C ARG A 481 14.89 -10.34 -5.22
N LEU A 482 14.43 -11.58 -5.12
CA LEU A 482 13.20 -12.07 -5.71
C LEU A 482 12.19 -12.26 -4.57
N ASN A 483 10.99 -11.70 -4.69
CA ASN A 483 9.82 -12.22 -3.97
C ASN A 483 8.96 -12.95 -5.01
N VAL A 484 8.58 -14.19 -4.71
CA VAL A 484 7.78 -15.04 -5.59
C VAL A 484 6.43 -15.25 -4.91
N ARG A 485 5.33 -14.76 -5.51
CA ARG A 485 3.97 -15.08 -5.06
C ARG A 485 3.60 -16.44 -5.62
N TYR A 486 3.15 -17.34 -4.75
CA TYR A 486 2.95 -18.75 -5.08
C TYR A 486 1.74 -19.33 -4.36
N ALA A 487 1.23 -20.44 -4.90
CA ALA A 487 0.31 -21.35 -4.21
C ALA A 487 0.94 -22.76 -4.11
N ASN A 488 0.74 -23.46 -2.99
CA ASN A 488 1.26 -24.79 -2.71
C ASN A 488 0.27 -25.61 -1.88
N GLY A 489 -0.82 -26.06 -2.52
CA GLY A 489 -1.86 -26.89 -1.90
C GLY A 489 -1.45 -28.36 -1.71
N MET A 490 -0.16 -28.69 -1.64
CA MET A 490 0.35 -30.05 -1.43
C MET A 490 0.28 -30.52 0.03
N GLY A 491 -0.07 -29.64 0.98
CA GLY A 491 -0.04 -29.93 2.43
C GLY A 491 1.36 -30.10 3.03
N ALA A 492 2.42 -30.00 2.22
CA ALA A 492 3.81 -30.09 2.63
C ALA A 492 4.68 -29.10 1.81
N THR A 493 5.90 -28.83 2.27
CA THR A 493 6.83 -27.92 1.58
C THR A 493 7.21 -28.44 0.18
N SER A 494 7.01 -27.61 -0.83
CA SER A 494 7.44 -27.84 -2.22
C SER A 494 8.68 -27.00 -2.54
N THR A 495 9.41 -27.34 -3.60
CA THR A 495 10.60 -26.59 -4.05
C THR A 495 10.68 -26.48 -5.57
N HIS A 496 11.32 -25.41 -6.05
CA HIS A 496 11.78 -25.29 -7.44
C HIS A 496 13.29 -25.06 -7.48
N SER A 497 13.91 -25.53 -8.56
CA SER A 497 15.28 -25.14 -8.93
C SER A 497 15.21 -23.81 -9.68
N VAL A 498 16.04 -22.85 -9.26
CA VAL A 498 16.14 -21.50 -9.84
C VAL A 498 17.51 -21.31 -10.48
N SER A 499 17.54 -21.07 -11.79
CA SER A 499 18.75 -20.71 -12.53
C SER A 499 18.63 -19.33 -13.16
N VAL A 500 19.77 -18.67 -13.38
CA VAL A 500 19.87 -17.38 -14.08
C VAL A 500 20.73 -17.54 -15.32
N ASN A 501 20.26 -17.07 -16.47
CA ASN A 501 20.97 -17.09 -17.75
C ASN A 501 21.54 -18.49 -18.14
N GLY A 502 20.88 -19.57 -17.71
CA GLY A 502 21.35 -20.95 -17.92
C GLY A 502 22.51 -21.41 -17.03
N GLY A 503 22.92 -20.60 -16.05
CA GLY A 503 23.95 -20.95 -15.07
C GLY A 503 23.47 -21.93 -13.98
N SER A 504 24.36 -22.24 -13.04
CA SER A 504 24.11 -23.20 -11.95
C SER A 504 22.81 -22.90 -11.17
N ALA A 505 21.99 -23.94 -10.99
CA ALA A 505 20.74 -23.82 -10.26
C ALA A 505 20.94 -23.75 -8.73
N THR A 506 19.97 -23.13 -8.06
CA THR A 506 19.86 -23.00 -6.60
C THR A 506 18.41 -23.30 -6.19
N THR A 507 18.15 -23.72 -4.94
CA THR A 507 16.78 -24.11 -4.55
C THR A 507 16.02 -22.96 -3.89
N ILE A 508 14.77 -22.73 -4.30
CA ILE A 508 13.78 -21.95 -3.56
C ILE A 508 12.74 -22.89 -2.94
N SER A 509 12.31 -22.58 -1.71
CA SER A 509 11.36 -23.40 -0.94
C SER A 509 10.04 -22.68 -0.71
N TYR A 510 8.96 -23.44 -0.83
CA TYR A 510 7.57 -23.00 -0.72
C TYR A 510 6.91 -23.77 0.42
N PRO A 511 6.74 -23.19 1.62
CA PRO A 511 5.84 -23.73 2.65
C PRO A 511 4.45 -24.09 2.08
N PRO A 512 3.66 -24.97 2.72
CA PRO A 512 2.30 -25.23 2.28
C PRO A 512 1.44 -23.97 2.43
N THR A 513 0.62 -23.70 1.40
CA THR A 513 -0.55 -22.81 1.53
C THR A 513 -1.74 -23.63 2.04
N VAL A 514 -2.84 -22.98 2.46
CA VAL A 514 -4.05 -23.70 2.91
C VAL A 514 -4.64 -24.54 1.77
N ASP A 515 -4.69 -23.98 0.57
CA ASP A 515 -5.16 -24.61 -0.66
C ASP A 515 -4.45 -23.98 -1.88
N TRP A 516 -4.93 -24.27 -3.08
CA TRP A 516 -4.41 -23.66 -4.32
C TRP A 516 -4.99 -22.26 -4.62
N GLY A 517 -5.99 -21.78 -3.87
CA GLY A 517 -6.61 -20.45 -4.05
C GLY A 517 -5.97 -19.36 -3.19
N ARG A 518 -5.30 -19.74 -2.10
CA ARG A 518 -4.55 -18.84 -1.22
C ARG A 518 -3.08 -18.74 -1.61
N TYR A 519 -2.60 -17.51 -1.67
CA TYR A 519 -1.23 -17.18 -2.04
C TYR A 519 -0.40 -16.84 -0.82
N LEU A 520 0.87 -17.24 -0.86
CA LEU A 520 1.91 -16.80 0.06
C LEU A 520 3.12 -16.30 -0.75
N TRP A 521 4.15 -15.81 -0.05
CA TRP A 521 5.36 -15.31 -0.67
C TRP A 521 6.59 -16.11 -0.23
N ALA A 522 7.43 -16.48 -1.19
CA ALA A 522 8.76 -17.06 -0.97
C ALA A 522 9.82 -16.06 -1.42
N GLN A 523 11.01 -16.10 -0.82
CA GLN A 523 12.08 -15.16 -1.14
C GLN A 523 13.35 -15.88 -1.57
N HIS A 524 14.03 -15.29 -2.55
CA HIS A 524 15.32 -15.79 -3.04
C HIS A 524 16.26 -14.63 -3.37
N THR A 525 17.55 -14.91 -3.50
CA THR A 525 18.55 -13.91 -3.91
C THR A 525 19.34 -14.45 -5.08
N VAL A 526 19.46 -13.63 -6.13
CA VAL A 526 20.16 -13.97 -7.37
C VAL A 526 21.14 -12.86 -7.75
N ASN A 527 22.12 -13.18 -8.59
CA ASN A 527 22.98 -12.18 -9.23
C ASN A 527 22.57 -12.04 -10.70
N LEU A 528 22.32 -10.81 -11.14
CA LEU A 528 21.94 -10.49 -12.52
C LEU A 528 23.06 -9.70 -13.22
N ASN A 529 23.19 -9.90 -14.53
CA ASN A 529 24.01 -9.07 -15.41
C ASN A 529 23.29 -7.74 -15.69
N ALA A 530 24.01 -6.69 -16.09
CA ALA A 530 23.38 -5.47 -16.60
C ALA A 530 22.65 -5.77 -17.93
N GLY A 531 21.43 -5.26 -18.10
CA GLY A 531 20.59 -5.50 -19.27
C GLY A 531 19.58 -6.64 -19.07
N VAL A 532 19.33 -7.40 -20.13
CA VAL A 532 18.34 -8.51 -20.14
C VAL A 532 18.93 -9.74 -19.48
N ASN A 533 18.14 -10.40 -18.64
CA ASN A 533 18.46 -11.70 -18.03
C ASN A 533 17.26 -12.64 -18.14
N THR A 534 17.49 -13.94 -18.11
CA THR A 534 16.45 -14.94 -17.87
C THR A 534 16.57 -15.52 -16.46
N ILE A 535 15.43 -15.73 -15.80
CA ILE A 535 15.31 -16.43 -14.51
C ILE A 535 14.36 -17.60 -14.71
N SER A 536 14.87 -18.83 -14.63
CA SER A 536 14.10 -20.04 -14.87
C SER A 536 13.82 -20.78 -13.56
N PHE A 537 12.55 -21.09 -13.31
CA PHE A 537 12.07 -21.93 -12.24
C PHE A 537 11.69 -23.28 -12.83
N THR A 538 12.33 -24.37 -12.41
CA THR A 538 12.00 -25.73 -12.84
C THR A 538 11.54 -26.60 -11.67
N LYS A 539 10.80 -27.67 -11.98
CA LYS A 539 10.41 -28.71 -11.03
C LYS A 539 11.58 -29.15 -10.12
N ALA A 540 11.32 -29.28 -8.82
CA ALA A 540 12.18 -30.01 -7.88
C ALA A 540 11.34 -30.94 -6.98
N THR A 541 11.22 -30.66 -5.67
CA THR A 541 10.44 -31.47 -4.71
C THR A 541 8.97 -31.07 -4.72
N SER A 542 8.05 -32.03 -4.80
CA SER A 542 6.59 -31.76 -4.92
C SER A 542 6.31 -30.74 -6.05
N PHE A 543 5.31 -29.86 -5.96
CA PHE A 543 5.15 -28.75 -6.90
C PHE A 543 4.45 -27.56 -6.25
N ALA A 544 4.73 -26.36 -6.75
CA ALA A 544 4.04 -25.12 -6.42
C ALA A 544 3.62 -24.43 -7.72
N GLU A 545 2.61 -23.57 -7.65
CA GLU A 545 2.15 -22.75 -8.78
C GLU A 545 2.65 -21.32 -8.61
N LEU A 546 3.08 -20.69 -9.70
CA LEU A 546 3.69 -19.35 -9.68
C LEU A 546 2.71 -18.30 -10.20
N ASP A 547 2.56 -17.22 -9.46
CA ASP A 547 1.65 -16.11 -9.76
C ASP A 547 2.45 -14.89 -10.24
N VAL A 548 3.26 -14.30 -9.37
CA VAL A 548 4.07 -13.10 -9.66
C VAL A 548 5.53 -13.27 -9.24
N LEU A 549 6.43 -12.77 -10.08
CA LEU A 549 7.82 -12.50 -9.70
C LEU A 549 8.03 -10.99 -9.49
N HIS A 550 8.33 -10.60 -8.26
CA HIS A 550 8.85 -9.26 -7.92
C HIS A 550 10.37 -9.27 -7.90
N VAL A 551 11.00 -8.36 -8.63
CA VAL A 551 12.46 -8.19 -8.71
C VAL A 551 12.83 -6.80 -8.19
N TYR A 552 13.73 -6.72 -7.20
CA TYR A 552 14.12 -5.46 -6.54
C TYR A 552 15.55 -5.53 -5.97
N ARG A 553 16.07 -4.38 -5.52
CA ARG A 553 17.34 -4.28 -4.79
C ARG A 553 17.13 -3.49 -3.50
N THR A 554 17.74 -3.94 -2.42
CA THR A 554 17.79 -3.16 -1.17
C THR A 554 18.61 -1.87 -1.37
N SER A 555 19.77 -1.98 -2.02
CA SER A 555 20.78 -0.93 -2.17
C SER A 555 20.38 0.28 -3.03
N ALA A 556 19.44 0.12 -3.98
CA ALA A 556 18.97 1.22 -4.82
C ALA A 556 17.61 0.90 -5.45
N PRO A 557 16.67 1.86 -5.53
CA PRO A 557 15.36 1.64 -6.15
C PRO A 557 15.44 1.23 -7.62
N LEU A 558 14.33 0.74 -8.13
CA LEU A 558 14.09 0.56 -9.56
C LEU A 558 13.00 1.54 -10.01
N ASP A 559 13.12 2.06 -11.24
CA ASP A 559 12.08 2.92 -11.82
C ASP A 559 10.80 2.09 -12.08
N PRO A 560 9.61 2.55 -11.65
CA PRO A 560 8.36 1.79 -11.78
C PRO A 560 7.99 1.53 -13.25
N GLN A 561 7.54 0.31 -13.52
CA GLN A 561 7.17 -0.13 -14.88
C GLN A 561 5.70 0.19 -15.19
N PHE A 562 5.48 0.86 -16.31
CA PHE A 562 4.15 1.22 -16.82
C PHE A 562 4.00 0.81 -18.28
N ARG A 563 2.76 0.49 -18.67
CA ARG A 563 2.32 0.57 -20.06
C ARG A 563 1.66 1.93 -20.30
N VAL A 564 1.85 2.48 -21.50
CA VAL A 564 1.35 3.81 -21.88
C VAL A 564 0.28 3.64 -22.95
N VAL A 565 -1.00 3.74 -22.55
CA VAL A 565 -2.17 3.36 -23.36
C VAL A 565 -2.78 4.59 -24.04
N ASN A 566 -2.91 4.61 -25.37
CA ASN A 566 -3.55 5.74 -26.07
C ASN A 566 -5.08 5.71 -25.92
N ARG A 567 -5.69 6.88 -25.64
CA ARG A 567 -7.15 6.99 -25.41
C ARG A 567 -8.00 6.70 -26.65
N THR A 568 -7.53 7.01 -27.86
CA THR A 568 -8.31 6.82 -29.09
C THR A 568 -8.37 5.36 -29.53
N SER A 569 -7.29 4.60 -29.32
CA SER A 569 -7.14 3.24 -29.87
C SER A 569 -7.18 2.13 -28.82
N GLY A 570 -6.95 2.45 -27.54
CA GLY A 570 -6.71 1.45 -26.50
C GLY A 570 -5.35 0.73 -26.62
N LYS A 571 -4.48 1.15 -27.53
CA LYS A 571 -3.21 0.49 -27.86
C LYS A 571 -2.03 1.05 -27.06
N PHE A 572 -0.99 0.24 -26.91
CA PHE A 572 0.20 0.57 -26.13
C PHE A 572 1.26 1.27 -26.98
N LEU A 573 1.93 2.28 -26.41
CA LEU A 573 3.14 2.89 -26.97
C LEU A 573 4.27 1.84 -27.03
N GLU A 574 4.84 1.61 -28.21
CA GLU A 574 5.85 0.58 -28.45
C GLU A 574 6.99 1.09 -29.35
N ILE A 575 8.19 0.52 -29.19
CA ILE A 575 9.31 0.67 -30.15
C ILE A 575 9.21 -0.39 -31.24
N LEU A 576 9.22 0.05 -32.50
CA LEU A 576 9.05 -0.78 -33.70
C LEU A 576 10.03 -1.97 -33.74
N SER A 577 9.48 -3.15 -34.06
CA SER A 577 10.21 -4.39 -34.37
C SER A 577 11.24 -4.84 -33.32
N ALA A 578 11.04 -4.48 -32.05
CA ALA A 578 11.97 -4.77 -30.94
C ALA A 578 13.41 -4.30 -31.16
N LEU A 579 13.61 -3.28 -31.99
CA LEU A 579 14.91 -2.68 -32.25
C LEU A 579 15.52 -2.09 -30.96
N THR A 580 16.84 -2.18 -30.83
CA THR A 580 17.63 -1.62 -29.72
C THR A 580 18.59 -0.52 -30.16
N THR A 581 18.61 -0.20 -31.47
CA THR A 581 19.37 0.91 -32.06
C THR A 581 18.80 2.28 -31.67
N ASP A 582 19.65 3.29 -31.70
CA ASP A 582 19.24 4.68 -31.58
C ASP A 582 18.48 5.12 -32.84
N GLY A 583 17.50 6.00 -32.69
CA GLY A 583 16.63 6.45 -33.79
C GLY A 583 15.55 5.45 -34.21
N ALA A 584 15.43 4.28 -33.56
CA ALA A 584 14.32 3.36 -33.80
C ALA A 584 13.00 4.01 -33.37
N GLY A 585 12.03 4.05 -34.30
CA GLY A 585 10.78 4.79 -34.15
C GLY A 585 9.79 4.17 -33.15
N ALA A 586 9.06 5.04 -32.47
CA ALA A 586 7.92 4.70 -31.63
C ALA A 586 6.60 4.72 -32.43
N GLY A 587 5.66 3.88 -32.02
CA GLY A 587 4.31 3.77 -32.57
C GLY A 587 3.34 3.15 -31.56
N GLN A 588 2.21 2.62 -32.04
CA GLN A 588 1.25 1.88 -31.21
C GLN A 588 0.93 0.48 -31.74
N TRP A 589 0.68 -0.46 -30.83
CA TRP A 589 0.21 -1.81 -31.14
C TRP A 589 -0.79 -2.32 -30.08
N GLY A 590 -1.64 -3.28 -30.45
CA GLY A 590 -2.34 -4.14 -29.47
C GLY A 590 -1.36 -4.93 -28.59
N ASP A 591 -1.83 -5.66 -27.58
CA ASP A 591 -0.93 -6.38 -26.66
C ASP A 591 -0.01 -7.37 -27.39
N THR A 592 1.30 -7.08 -27.40
CA THR A 592 2.31 -7.97 -27.98
C THR A 592 2.96 -8.88 -26.93
N ASN A 593 2.58 -8.74 -25.65
CA ASN A 593 3.23 -9.33 -24.48
C ASN A 593 4.77 -9.14 -24.47
N HIS A 594 5.26 -8.04 -25.05
CA HIS A 594 6.69 -7.82 -25.25
C HIS A 594 7.22 -6.61 -24.47
N ALA A 595 8.48 -6.70 -24.02
CA ALA A 595 9.13 -5.69 -23.19
C ALA A 595 9.31 -4.32 -23.89
N THR A 596 9.01 -4.23 -25.18
CA THR A 596 8.91 -2.99 -25.96
C THR A 596 7.71 -2.12 -25.59
N GLN A 597 6.63 -2.70 -25.05
CA GLN A 597 5.43 -1.98 -24.60
C GLN A 597 5.52 -1.48 -23.14
N VAL A 598 6.54 -1.95 -22.42
CA VAL A 598 6.77 -1.64 -21.01
C VAL A 598 7.82 -0.54 -20.90
N TRP A 599 7.52 0.48 -20.10
CA TRP A 599 8.36 1.67 -19.91
C TRP A 599 8.67 1.85 -18.43
N ASN A 600 9.95 1.84 -18.09
CA ASN A 600 10.42 2.16 -16.75
C ASN A 600 10.40 3.69 -16.61
N LEU A 601 9.55 4.21 -15.73
CA LEU A 601 9.23 5.63 -15.65
C LEU A 601 10.02 6.30 -14.53
N ARG A 602 11.02 7.10 -14.90
CA ARG A 602 11.86 7.86 -13.96
C ARG A 602 11.34 9.29 -13.80
N THR A 603 11.13 9.74 -12.56
CA THR A 603 10.89 11.16 -12.28
C THR A 603 12.23 11.93 -12.28
N VAL A 604 12.27 13.08 -12.93
CA VAL A 604 13.45 13.96 -13.03
C VAL A 604 13.05 15.43 -12.80
N THR A 605 14.03 16.31 -12.59
CA THR A 605 13.77 17.76 -12.53
C THR A 605 13.09 18.22 -13.83
N GLY A 606 11.87 18.77 -13.70
CA GLY A 606 11.08 19.28 -14.83
C GLY A 606 10.18 18.26 -15.53
N GLY A 607 10.17 16.98 -15.16
CA GLY A 607 9.28 16.01 -15.79
C GLY A 607 9.58 14.54 -15.49
N ILE A 608 9.31 13.69 -16.47
CA ILE A 608 9.55 12.24 -16.43
C ILE A 608 10.36 11.79 -17.64
N GLN A 609 11.11 10.71 -17.50
CA GLN A 609 11.79 10.00 -18.59
C GLN A 609 11.18 8.59 -18.70
N LEU A 610 10.93 8.15 -19.93
CA LEU A 610 10.36 6.84 -20.23
C LEU A 610 11.46 5.95 -20.82
N ALA A 611 12.00 5.02 -20.03
CA ALA A 611 13.06 4.11 -20.43
C ALA A 611 12.49 2.75 -20.88
N ASN A 612 12.57 2.45 -22.17
CA ASN A 612 11.97 1.26 -22.77
C ASN A 612 12.55 -0.05 -22.18
N ASN A 613 11.70 -1.01 -21.81
CA ASN A 613 12.16 -2.20 -21.10
C ASN A 613 12.81 -3.26 -22.01
N ASN A 614 12.80 -3.10 -23.34
CA ASN A 614 13.54 -3.93 -24.29
C ASN A 614 14.96 -3.41 -24.61
N SER A 615 15.17 -2.09 -24.62
CA SER A 615 16.47 -1.49 -24.95
C SER A 615 17.20 -0.83 -23.77
N GLY A 616 16.47 -0.31 -22.78
CA GLY A 616 16.99 0.59 -21.74
C GLY A 616 17.16 2.04 -22.21
N LYS A 617 16.70 2.38 -23.41
CA LYS A 617 16.82 3.71 -24.05
C LYS A 617 15.59 4.59 -23.76
N LEU A 618 15.78 5.91 -23.81
CA LEU A 618 14.75 6.89 -23.47
C LEU A 618 13.92 7.28 -24.69
N LEU A 619 12.62 7.49 -24.50
CA LEU A 619 11.73 8.09 -25.51
C LEU A 619 12.15 9.55 -25.79
N GLU A 620 12.50 9.86 -27.04
CA GLU A 620 13.07 11.12 -27.48
C GLU A 620 12.34 11.72 -28.70
N ILE A 621 12.28 13.05 -28.78
CA ILE A 621 12.07 13.77 -30.05
C ILE A 621 13.45 14.05 -30.69
N PRO A 622 13.77 13.44 -31.84
CA PRO A 622 15.13 13.44 -32.38
C PRO A 622 15.59 14.84 -32.84
N GLY A 623 16.90 15.08 -32.74
CA GLY A 623 17.54 16.28 -33.28
C GLY A 623 17.08 17.61 -32.67
N ALA A 624 16.48 17.58 -31.47
CA ALA A 624 15.86 18.73 -30.82
C ALA A 624 14.80 19.46 -31.65
N ALA A 625 14.15 18.74 -32.58
CA ALA A 625 13.20 19.31 -33.53
C ALA A 625 12.00 19.99 -32.85
N LEU A 626 11.61 21.15 -33.37
CA LEU A 626 10.46 21.94 -32.90
C LEU A 626 9.23 21.80 -33.83
N GLY A 627 9.36 21.06 -34.94
CA GLY A 627 8.31 20.85 -35.95
C GLY A 627 7.16 19.97 -35.46
N ASP A 628 5.97 20.20 -36.01
CA ASP A 628 4.84 19.27 -35.90
C ASP A 628 5.06 18.02 -36.77
N GLY A 629 4.45 16.89 -36.39
CA GLY A 629 4.55 15.62 -37.13
C GLY A 629 5.89 14.89 -37.02
N VAL A 630 6.81 15.31 -36.14
CA VAL A 630 8.10 14.62 -35.96
C VAL A 630 7.90 13.36 -35.13
N GLN A 631 8.21 12.20 -35.70
CA GLN A 631 8.14 10.91 -35.01
C GLN A 631 9.06 10.87 -33.77
N ALA A 632 8.52 10.37 -32.66
CA ALA A 632 9.29 10.04 -31.47
C ALA A 632 10.09 8.74 -31.71
N VAL A 633 11.30 8.67 -31.15
CA VAL A 633 12.22 7.54 -31.27
C VAL A 633 12.69 7.09 -29.90
N GLN A 634 13.49 6.03 -29.81
CA GLN A 634 14.37 5.81 -28.66
C GLN A 634 15.79 6.33 -28.92
N TRP A 635 16.46 6.79 -27.86
CA TRP A 635 17.89 7.11 -27.88
C TRP A 635 18.57 6.79 -26.54
N GLY A 636 19.87 6.50 -26.54
CA GLY A 636 20.68 6.42 -25.32
C GLY A 636 20.65 7.74 -24.53
N PRO A 637 20.82 7.75 -23.20
CA PRO A 637 20.70 8.97 -22.40
C PRO A 637 21.66 10.09 -22.85
N THR A 638 21.12 11.19 -23.37
CA THR A 638 21.86 12.40 -23.79
C THR A 638 21.88 13.46 -22.70
N GLY A 639 20.91 13.44 -21.78
CA GLY A 639 20.71 14.49 -20.77
C GLY A 639 20.02 15.75 -21.31
N HIS A 640 19.58 15.76 -22.57
CA HIS A 640 18.85 16.88 -23.16
C HIS A 640 17.35 16.83 -22.81
N ALA A 641 16.69 18.00 -22.85
CA ALA A 641 15.25 18.14 -22.63
C ALA A 641 14.40 17.39 -23.67
N THR A 642 14.99 16.96 -24.79
CA THR A 642 14.36 16.11 -25.82
C THR A 642 13.93 14.74 -25.30
N GLN A 643 14.54 14.27 -24.21
CA GLN A 643 14.26 12.98 -23.54
C GLN A 643 13.34 13.10 -22.32
N THR A 644 12.95 14.33 -21.96
CA THR A 644 12.14 14.63 -20.78
C THR A 644 10.74 15.05 -21.20
N TRP A 645 9.72 14.50 -20.53
CA TRP A 645 8.31 14.72 -20.83
C TRP A 645 7.62 15.30 -19.60
N VAL A 646 6.90 16.40 -19.78
CA VAL A 646 6.11 17.08 -18.75
C VAL A 646 4.72 16.42 -18.68
N PRO A 647 4.36 15.72 -17.58
CA PRO A 647 3.11 14.99 -17.50
C PRO A 647 1.99 15.84 -16.88
N THR A 648 0.93 16.09 -17.65
CA THR A 648 -0.27 16.82 -17.20
C THR A 648 -1.45 15.87 -17.04
N LEU A 649 -1.93 15.70 -15.80
CA LEU A 649 -3.12 14.90 -15.48
C LEU A 649 -4.39 15.61 -15.96
N LEU A 650 -5.32 14.83 -16.50
CA LEU A 650 -6.63 15.20 -17.01
C LEU A 650 -7.70 14.33 -16.32
N SER A 651 -8.96 14.76 -16.39
CA SER A 651 -10.08 14.04 -15.78
C SER A 651 -10.23 12.59 -16.27
N GLY A 652 -10.56 11.68 -15.36
CA GLY A 652 -10.71 10.26 -15.63
C GLY A 652 -9.40 9.47 -15.72
N GLY A 653 -8.30 10.00 -15.18
CA GLY A 653 -7.01 9.31 -15.13
C GLY A 653 -6.34 9.20 -16.50
N TRP A 654 -6.42 10.29 -17.28
CA TRP A 654 -5.76 10.46 -18.57
C TRP A 654 -4.65 11.51 -18.45
N TRP A 655 -3.63 11.41 -19.29
CA TRP A 655 -2.43 12.25 -19.23
C TRP A 655 -2.12 12.83 -20.61
N ARG A 656 -1.70 14.09 -20.65
CA ARG A 656 -0.96 14.66 -21.77
C ARG A 656 0.53 14.64 -21.42
N LEU A 657 1.37 14.15 -22.33
CA LEU A 657 2.83 14.11 -22.16
C LEU A 657 3.45 15.12 -23.14
N ALA A 658 3.91 16.26 -22.65
CA ALA A 658 4.51 17.30 -23.50
C ALA A 658 6.04 17.23 -23.46
N ASN A 659 6.72 17.23 -24.61
CA ASN A 659 8.18 17.19 -24.66
C ASN A 659 8.78 18.49 -24.08
N ALA A 660 9.76 18.38 -23.19
CA ALA A 660 10.31 19.53 -22.46
C ALA A 660 11.18 20.47 -23.32
N ASN A 661 11.62 20.03 -24.51
CA ASN A 661 12.34 20.88 -25.47
C ASN A 661 11.39 21.72 -26.35
N SER A 662 10.27 21.15 -26.79
CA SER A 662 9.37 21.78 -27.78
C SER A 662 8.02 22.27 -27.23
N GLY A 663 7.62 21.82 -26.04
CA GLY A 663 6.29 22.04 -25.46
C GLY A 663 5.15 21.25 -26.14
N LYS A 664 5.47 20.38 -27.09
CA LYS A 664 4.50 19.65 -27.94
C LYS A 664 4.15 18.29 -27.37
N SER A 665 2.90 17.88 -27.56
CA SER A 665 2.34 16.66 -26.98
C SER A 665 2.70 15.41 -27.78
N LEU A 666 2.99 14.30 -27.09
CA LEU A 666 3.03 12.97 -27.70
C LEU A 666 1.64 12.59 -28.22
N GLU A 667 1.57 12.19 -29.48
CA GLU A 667 0.35 11.95 -30.25
C GLU A 667 0.48 10.67 -31.08
N ILE A 668 -0.64 9.95 -31.31
CA ILE A 668 -0.72 9.00 -32.42
C ILE A 668 -1.21 9.69 -33.69
N ALA A 669 -0.37 9.65 -34.72
CA ALA A 669 -0.54 10.39 -35.96
C ALA A 669 -1.92 10.15 -36.60
N GLY A 670 -2.60 11.25 -36.94
CA GLY A 670 -3.90 11.23 -37.60
C GLY A 670 -5.04 10.59 -36.79
N SER A 671 -4.88 10.41 -35.46
CA SER A 671 -5.81 9.65 -34.61
C SER A 671 -6.02 8.19 -35.04
N SER A 672 -5.04 7.60 -35.73
CA SER A 672 -5.14 6.23 -36.25
C SER A 672 -5.32 5.19 -35.14
N THR A 673 -6.09 4.14 -35.41
CA THR A 673 -6.24 2.95 -34.55
C THR A 673 -5.47 1.73 -35.09
N ALA A 674 -4.76 1.87 -36.21
CA ALA A 674 -3.95 0.82 -36.80
C ALA A 674 -2.73 0.48 -35.94
N ASP A 675 -2.29 -0.78 -36.01
CA ASP A 675 -0.98 -1.20 -35.50
C ASP A 675 0.14 -0.61 -36.36
N GLY A 676 1.25 -0.22 -35.74
CA GLY A 676 2.34 0.51 -36.40
C GLY A 676 2.04 1.97 -36.76
N ALA A 677 0.90 2.52 -36.32
CA ALA A 677 0.66 3.96 -36.44
C ALA A 677 1.69 4.75 -35.64
N VAL A 678 2.26 5.79 -36.26
CA VAL A 678 3.40 6.57 -35.75
C VAL A 678 3.03 7.33 -34.47
N ALA A 679 3.91 7.25 -33.47
CA ALA A 679 3.90 8.16 -32.33
C ALA A 679 4.77 9.39 -32.66
N GLN A 680 4.20 10.59 -32.56
CA GLN A 680 4.83 11.85 -32.98
C GLN A 680 4.68 12.93 -31.90
N GLN A 681 5.44 14.03 -32.00
CA GLN A 681 5.03 15.28 -31.34
C GLN A 681 4.06 16.08 -32.21
N GLN A 682 3.09 16.73 -31.57
CA GLN A 682 2.15 17.65 -32.20
C GLN A 682 1.80 18.81 -31.27
N THR A 683 1.52 19.98 -31.84
CA THR A 683 0.93 21.13 -31.15
C THR A 683 -0.26 20.69 -30.27
N SER A 684 -0.21 21.04 -28.99
CA SER A 684 -1.11 20.54 -27.96
C SER A 684 -2.56 21.00 -28.17
N GLY A 685 -3.49 20.05 -28.29
CA GLY A 685 -4.92 20.29 -28.56
C GLY A 685 -5.85 19.35 -27.77
N SER A 686 -7.15 19.41 -28.04
CA SER A 686 -8.18 18.62 -27.35
C SER A 686 -8.27 17.15 -27.80
N CYS A 687 -7.46 16.72 -28.78
CA CYS A 687 -7.52 15.38 -29.34
C CYS A 687 -7.35 14.28 -28.29
N GLN A 688 -8.15 13.21 -28.40
CA GLN A 688 -7.94 12.00 -27.60
C GLN A 688 -6.66 11.26 -28.03
N CYS A 689 -6.21 11.45 -29.27
CA CYS A 689 -4.95 10.92 -29.78
C CYS A 689 -3.69 11.43 -29.05
N GLN A 690 -3.80 12.56 -28.33
CA GLN A 690 -2.76 13.15 -27.47
C GLN A 690 -2.91 12.76 -25.98
N GLN A 691 -3.85 11.86 -25.66
CA GLN A 691 -4.19 11.49 -24.29
C GLN A 691 -3.85 10.03 -24.01
N TRP A 692 -3.18 9.80 -22.88
CA TRP A 692 -2.54 8.54 -22.55
C TRP A 692 -2.91 8.11 -21.13
N ARG A 693 -3.10 6.82 -20.85
CA ARG A 693 -3.14 6.31 -19.48
C ARG A 693 -1.82 5.64 -19.15
N LEU A 694 -1.31 5.93 -17.96
CA LEU A 694 -0.23 5.17 -17.33
C LEU A 694 -0.89 4.09 -16.48
N THR A 695 -0.79 2.83 -16.91
CA THR A 695 -1.26 1.65 -16.16
C THR A 695 -0.06 0.82 -15.77
N ARG A 696 0.03 0.42 -14.50
CA ARG A 696 1.22 -0.24 -13.94
C ARG A 696 1.38 -1.64 -14.56
N GLU A 697 2.60 -2.03 -14.92
CA GLU A 697 2.82 -3.34 -15.54
C GLU A 697 2.57 -4.47 -14.53
N GLY A 698 1.85 -5.50 -15.00
CA GLY A 698 1.39 -6.65 -14.21
C GLY A 698 0.22 -6.38 -13.23
N ILE A 699 0.00 -5.11 -12.87
CA ILE A 699 -0.99 -4.71 -11.87
C ILE A 699 -2.34 -4.41 -12.56
N GLN A 700 -3.18 -5.44 -12.66
CA GLN A 700 -4.59 -5.39 -13.10
C GLN A 700 -5.45 -6.34 -12.26
#